data_AF-A0A4R6L581-F1
#
_entry.id   AF-A0A4R6L581-F1
#
_cell.length_a   1.000
_cell.length_b   1.000
_cell.length_c   1.000
_cell.angle_alpha   90.00
_cell.angle_beta   90.00
_cell.angle_gamma   90.00
#
_symmetry.space_group_name_H-M   'P 1'
#
loop_
_entity.id
_entity.type
_entity.pdbx_description
1 polymer ?
#
loop_
_entity_poly.entity_id
_entity_poly.type
_entity_poly.pdbx_seq_one_letter_code
_entity_poly.pdbx_strand_id
1 'polypeptide(L)'
;MKKTISILTLLIASIVAVNAQEKVPFWQNEKINEDNREPMHAAYYVFENEALAAKNEWRESKNYLDINGPWKFKYVDSPNDLPKDFEKSTFNDSAWDNFKIPASWDVNGYGYPVYVNTTYDFDYLMAPNPPFVPTKYNPTGVYRKEITIDKSWEGKDIFLHVGTAKSNLTVWVNGVYVGYGEDGKLPSEFNLNKFVKTGKNTITLQVMKWNDGSYLECQDMWRMSGITRDSYLVARNKAHLKDYEIIPDLDASYVNGTLKITTQFSYLNKNDNYTLDVQLKEGDKIITSKNISALNEKQTFDFVVDNPKKWSAEIPNLYQITFLLKDKKGNVIEVINQNVGFRKVEIKGGQLLVNGKAVYIKGVNRHEVDPLTGQTISRERMEQDIKLMKEFNLNAVRMSHYPNDEYFYELCDKYGIYVVDEANIESHGMGYDITKTLGNKPDWELAHIQRMQRMIERDKNHTSIIIWSMGNEAGNGYNFYRGYLWIKNRDKSRPIQYERATAGAWDGKDLKFEWDSDIIDPMYSSPNKMEEYILANPNPSRPYIQCEYAHAMGNSMGNFKDYWDVYRKHPNFQGGFIWDMIDQSVYKILPDGTRILAYGGDFGPKDVKSDNNFVNNGVFTVDRKPNPHALEMRNVLQNILTSWENQATATIKVYNEFSFKDLSNVSLHWKLVLDGKDDAMGTIDNLDIKSNEFKTFQLPVNVEEKQFQEAFIVVTYHIKQDEPFLPKGFQIATEQLAYKGTWKNDIKIQGASKITVEKNINNTVFKSDKATITFDKKTGFISGYSFNNLPIIKEGYQLRPNFWRAPNDNDFGANLQITLKAWKEATENPTLVSWNYSATKDNKILVKATYNLTSVSSTLELNYEINSNGELAVKEQLNIDKTKEQPVLPRFGMEIIVPKDFSNMSYYGRGPHENYIDRNYSSQVGIYNQTVSEQYYPYIRPQETGNKTDVRWLELSNNKLKITVTSDDLLAVTALHYLTEDLDDGLKKDQRHAAELKERDLTSLKIDYKQMGVGGIDSWQAWPMEKYLLRGKTYQYQFKITPSIK
;
A
#
# COMPACT_ATOMS: atom_id res chain seq x y z
N MET A 1 80.79 -36.81 14.24
CA MET A 1 79.34 -37.15 14.24
C MET A 1 78.56 -36.34 15.29
N LYS A 2 78.62 -35.01 15.24
CA LYS A 2 77.83 -34.08 16.05
C LYS A 2 77.77 -32.77 15.26
N LYS A 3 76.91 -32.71 14.22
CA LYS A 3 76.53 -31.46 13.52
C LYS A 3 75.43 -31.60 12.45
N THR A 4 74.71 -32.72 12.40
CA THR A 4 73.69 -32.96 11.36
C THR A 4 72.29 -33.25 11.89
N ILE A 5 72.06 -33.19 13.21
CA ILE A 5 70.76 -33.54 13.83
C ILE A 5 69.99 -32.30 14.36
N SER A 6 70.57 -31.11 14.42
CA SER A 6 69.88 -29.91 14.94
C SER A 6 69.24 -29.00 13.88
N ILE A 7 69.44 -29.26 12.58
CA ILE A 7 68.82 -28.46 11.51
C ILE A 7 67.52 -29.12 10.98
N LEU A 8 67.35 -30.43 11.16
CA LEU A 8 66.14 -31.13 10.73
C LEU A 8 64.96 -30.94 11.70
N THR A 9 65.22 -30.70 12.99
CA THR A 9 64.16 -30.46 13.99
C THR A 9 63.63 -29.03 13.97
N LEU A 10 64.42 -28.05 13.50
CA LEU A 10 63.92 -26.68 13.31
C LEU A 10 63.12 -26.55 12.00
N LEU A 11 63.47 -27.27 10.93
CA LEU A 11 62.68 -27.23 9.69
C LEU A 11 61.33 -27.97 9.79
N ILE A 12 61.21 -28.97 10.66
CA ILE A 12 59.95 -29.70 10.88
C ILE A 12 59.03 -28.95 11.89
N ALA A 13 59.59 -28.13 12.79
CA ALA A 13 58.78 -27.27 13.66
C ALA A 13 58.25 -26.00 12.95
N SER A 14 58.83 -25.61 11.81
CA SER A 14 58.36 -24.46 11.01
C SER A 14 57.31 -24.81 9.95
N ILE A 15 56.97 -26.09 9.76
CA ILE A 15 55.96 -26.55 8.77
C ILE A 15 54.62 -26.92 9.44
N VAL A 16 54.53 -26.87 10.78
CA VAL A 16 53.26 -27.10 11.52
C VAL A 16 52.62 -25.79 12.04
N ALA A 17 53.21 -24.64 11.74
CA ALA A 17 52.56 -23.34 11.92
C ALA A 17 51.99 -22.84 10.58
N VAL A 18 51.19 -23.68 9.90
CA VAL A 18 50.27 -23.18 8.87
C VAL A 18 49.14 -22.51 9.63
N ASN A 19 49.16 -21.17 9.63
CA ASN A 19 48.08 -20.26 9.99
C ASN A 19 46.78 -20.95 10.42
N ALA A 20 46.57 -21.09 11.72
CA ALA A 20 45.23 -21.00 12.30
C ALA A 20 44.78 -19.53 12.16
N GLN A 21 44.61 -19.07 10.92
CA GLN A 21 43.80 -17.89 10.64
C GLN A 21 42.39 -18.37 10.94
N GLU A 22 41.74 -17.78 11.95
CA GLU A 22 40.31 -18.00 12.16
C GLU A 22 39.63 -17.78 10.81
N LYS A 23 39.01 -18.85 10.27
CA LYS A 23 38.20 -18.70 9.06
C LYS A 23 37.08 -17.74 9.42
N VAL A 24 37.01 -16.61 8.71
CA VAL A 24 35.86 -15.70 8.81
C VAL A 24 34.60 -16.54 8.55
N PRO A 25 33.61 -16.56 9.46
CA PRO A 25 32.41 -17.35 9.27
C PRO A 25 31.63 -16.85 8.05
N PHE A 26 30.83 -17.73 7.42
CA PHE A 26 30.10 -17.38 6.19
C PHE A 26 29.23 -16.13 6.35
N TRP A 27 28.51 -16.00 7.47
CA TRP A 27 27.64 -14.85 7.79
C TRP A 27 28.36 -13.51 8.07
N GLN A 28 29.68 -13.44 7.85
CA GLN A 28 30.46 -12.19 7.84
C GLN A 28 31.39 -12.12 6.62
N ASN A 29 31.02 -12.75 5.50
CA ASN A 29 31.88 -12.86 4.32
C ASN A 29 31.06 -12.75 3.04
N GLU A 30 31.03 -11.54 2.47
CA GLU A 30 30.26 -11.16 1.29
C GLU A 30 30.60 -11.95 0.01
N LYS A 31 31.68 -12.74 0.06
CA LYS A 31 32.16 -13.60 -1.02
C LYS A 31 31.57 -15.01 -0.96
N ILE A 32 30.84 -15.37 0.11
CA ILE A 32 30.27 -16.71 0.32
C ILE A 32 28.83 -16.60 0.86
N ASN A 33 27.85 -16.42 -0.04
CA ASN A 33 26.43 -16.32 0.34
C ASN A 33 25.71 -17.68 0.40
N GLU A 34 26.35 -18.75 -0.07
CA GLU A 34 25.80 -20.11 -0.08
C GLU A 34 26.91 -21.17 -0.06
N ASP A 35 26.61 -22.35 0.50
CA ASP A 35 27.45 -23.56 0.41
C ASP A 35 26.56 -24.80 0.31
N ASN A 36 26.83 -25.67 -0.68
CA ASN A 36 26.06 -26.88 -1.02
C ASN A 36 24.55 -26.68 -1.26
N ARG A 37 24.10 -25.43 -1.47
CA ARG A 37 22.73 -25.13 -1.89
C ARG A 37 22.52 -25.58 -3.34
N GLU A 38 21.37 -26.17 -3.64
CA GLU A 38 21.02 -26.54 -5.01
C GLU A 38 20.78 -25.28 -5.86
N PRO A 39 21.15 -25.30 -7.16
CA PRO A 39 20.82 -24.21 -8.06
C PRO A 39 19.31 -23.98 -8.13
N MET A 40 18.90 -22.70 -8.14
CA MET A 40 17.50 -22.34 -8.27
C MET A 40 16.93 -22.82 -9.61
N HIS A 41 15.67 -23.26 -9.57
CA HIS A 41 14.90 -23.69 -10.73
C HIS A 41 13.48 -23.09 -10.65
N ALA A 42 12.68 -23.26 -11.70
CA ALA A 42 11.30 -22.76 -11.70
C ALA A 42 10.50 -23.34 -10.53
N ALA A 43 9.61 -22.55 -9.92
CA ALA A 43 8.69 -23.07 -8.90
C ALA A 43 7.71 -24.06 -9.53
N TYR A 44 7.66 -25.29 -9.02
CA TYR A 44 6.69 -26.30 -9.43
C TYR A 44 6.53 -27.39 -8.37
N TYR A 45 5.39 -28.09 -8.42
CA TYR A 45 5.15 -29.30 -7.64
C TYR A 45 5.18 -30.53 -8.54
N VAL A 46 5.63 -31.65 -7.99
CA VAL A 46 5.71 -32.94 -8.69
C VAL A 46 4.67 -33.91 -8.16
N PHE A 47 4.08 -34.71 -9.03
CA PHE A 47 3.08 -35.71 -8.66
C PHE A 47 3.45 -37.06 -9.24
N GLU A 48 3.10 -38.15 -8.57
CA GLU A 48 3.38 -39.51 -9.06
C GLU A 48 2.43 -39.98 -10.16
N ASN A 49 1.30 -39.28 -10.39
CA ASN A 49 0.32 -39.60 -11.42
C ASN A 49 -0.58 -38.41 -11.76
N GLU A 50 -1.29 -38.52 -12.89
CA GLU A 50 -2.17 -37.47 -13.41
C GLU A 50 -3.36 -37.16 -12.50
N ALA A 51 -3.91 -38.16 -11.80
CA ALA A 51 -5.08 -37.96 -10.94
C ALA A 51 -4.77 -37.05 -9.74
N LEU A 52 -3.58 -37.18 -9.15
CA LEU A 52 -3.12 -36.27 -8.09
C LEU A 52 -2.73 -34.89 -8.67
N ALA A 53 -2.06 -34.87 -9.83
CA ALA A 53 -1.69 -33.62 -10.49
C ALA A 53 -2.92 -32.77 -10.86
N ALA A 54 -4.04 -33.40 -11.23
CA ALA A 54 -5.30 -32.73 -11.53
C ALA A 54 -5.94 -32.04 -10.31
N LYS A 55 -5.68 -32.53 -9.09
CA LYS A 55 -6.11 -31.87 -7.85
C LYS A 55 -5.22 -30.68 -7.48
N ASN A 56 -3.96 -30.70 -7.93
CA ASN A 56 -2.92 -29.72 -7.58
C ASN A 56 -2.63 -29.61 -6.06
N GLU A 57 -2.84 -30.70 -5.31
CA GLU A 57 -2.62 -30.77 -3.85
C GLU A 57 -1.36 -31.59 -3.54
N TRP A 58 -0.18 -30.96 -3.64
CA TRP A 58 1.11 -31.64 -3.49
C TRP A 58 1.31 -32.31 -2.13
N ARG A 59 0.64 -31.81 -1.08
CA ARG A 59 0.66 -32.39 0.27
C ARG A 59 0.01 -33.78 0.35
N GLU A 60 -0.83 -34.16 -0.61
CA GLU A 60 -1.39 -35.52 -0.70
C GLU A 60 -0.40 -36.52 -1.33
N SER A 61 0.69 -36.05 -1.97
CA SER A 61 1.65 -36.94 -2.61
C SER A 61 2.52 -37.68 -1.59
N LYS A 62 2.71 -38.97 -1.80
CA LYS A 62 3.65 -39.78 -0.99
C LYS A 62 5.12 -39.42 -1.19
N ASN A 63 5.42 -38.56 -2.17
CA ASN A 63 6.77 -38.06 -2.44
C ASN A 63 7.09 -36.79 -1.63
N TYR A 64 6.13 -36.23 -0.90
CA TYR A 64 6.34 -35.08 -0.04
C TYR A 64 6.22 -35.48 1.43
N LEU A 65 7.04 -34.85 2.27
CA LEU A 65 6.93 -34.90 3.72
C LEU A 65 6.86 -33.47 4.23
N ASP A 66 5.68 -33.03 4.64
CA ASP A 66 5.48 -31.73 5.27
C ASP A 66 6.21 -31.69 6.63
N ILE A 67 7.12 -30.72 6.79
CA ILE A 67 7.85 -30.52 8.04
C ILE A 67 7.43 -29.24 8.76
N ASN A 68 6.38 -28.56 8.31
CA ASN A 68 5.74 -27.49 9.07
C ASN A 68 5.15 -28.00 10.40
N GLY A 69 4.67 -27.06 11.20
CA GLY A 69 4.15 -27.33 12.54
C GLY A 69 5.27 -27.30 13.59
N PRO A 70 5.16 -28.07 14.69
CA PRO A 70 6.05 -27.94 15.84
C PRO A 70 7.46 -28.48 15.57
N TRP A 71 8.45 -27.74 16.06
CA TRP A 71 9.89 -28.05 16.14
C TRP A 71 10.38 -27.80 17.57
N LYS A 72 11.37 -28.57 18.02
CA LYS A 72 12.14 -28.21 19.21
C LYS A 72 12.91 -26.94 18.91
N PHE A 73 12.83 -25.95 19.80
CA PHE A 73 13.35 -24.62 19.53
C PHE A 73 14.18 -24.07 20.69
N LYS A 74 15.34 -23.52 20.34
CA LYS A 74 16.20 -22.80 21.26
C LYS A 74 16.52 -21.43 20.68
N TYR A 75 16.17 -20.40 21.43
CA TYR A 75 16.55 -19.01 21.16
C TYR A 75 17.67 -18.60 22.12
N VAL A 76 18.65 -17.86 21.60
CA VAL A 76 19.71 -17.20 22.38
C VAL A 76 19.97 -15.80 21.83
N ASP A 77 20.39 -14.88 22.69
CA ASP A 77 20.67 -13.49 22.31
C ASP A 77 22.00 -13.34 21.56
N SER A 78 22.98 -14.22 21.80
CA SER A 78 24.25 -14.27 21.07
C SER A 78 24.49 -15.66 20.49
N PRO A 79 25.05 -15.78 19.27
CA PRO A 79 25.46 -17.07 18.72
C PRO A 79 26.50 -17.80 19.60
N ASN A 80 27.25 -17.06 20.42
CA ASN A 80 28.23 -17.64 21.35
C ASN A 80 27.58 -18.39 22.52
N ASP A 81 26.29 -18.16 22.79
CA ASP A 81 25.55 -18.76 23.89
C ASP A 81 24.83 -20.07 23.48
N LEU A 82 25.01 -20.51 22.23
CA LEU A 82 24.41 -21.75 21.75
C LEU A 82 24.95 -22.96 22.53
N PRO A 83 24.08 -23.92 22.90
CA PRO A 83 24.53 -25.14 23.58
C PRO A 83 25.55 -25.88 22.73
N LYS A 84 26.66 -26.30 23.35
CA LYS A 84 27.67 -27.09 22.64
C LYS A 84 27.04 -28.37 22.06
N ASP A 85 27.46 -28.72 20.84
CA ASP A 85 27.04 -29.94 20.14
C ASP A 85 25.52 -30.01 19.85
N PHE A 86 24.83 -28.87 19.78
CA PHE A 86 23.38 -28.80 19.52
C PHE A 86 22.99 -29.45 18.19
N GLU A 87 23.90 -29.65 17.25
CA GLU A 87 23.68 -30.26 15.95
C GLU A 87 23.62 -31.79 16.01
N LYS A 88 24.23 -32.42 17.02
CA LYS A 88 24.36 -33.88 17.11
C LYS A 88 23.01 -34.57 17.27
N SER A 89 22.87 -35.75 16.66
CA SER A 89 21.65 -36.58 16.78
C SER A 89 21.42 -37.10 18.20
N THR A 90 22.46 -37.18 19.04
CA THR A 90 22.37 -37.60 20.45
C THR A 90 22.13 -36.45 21.43
N PHE A 91 22.00 -35.21 20.96
CA PHE A 91 21.73 -34.07 21.82
C PHE A 91 20.34 -34.19 22.46
N ASN A 92 20.24 -33.92 23.77
CA ASN A 92 18.97 -33.95 24.48
C ASN A 92 18.29 -32.57 24.45
N ASP A 93 17.28 -32.42 23.59
CA ASP A 93 16.45 -31.22 23.44
C ASP A 93 15.09 -31.34 24.17
N SER A 94 14.92 -32.30 25.09
CA SER A 94 13.64 -32.52 25.77
C SER A 94 13.14 -31.29 26.55
N ALA A 95 14.08 -30.48 27.05
CA ALA A 95 13.81 -29.26 27.79
C ALA A 95 13.63 -28.01 26.90
N TRP A 96 13.78 -28.15 25.58
CA TRP A 96 13.54 -27.04 24.64
C TRP A 96 12.05 -26.85 24.39
N ASP A 97 11.70 -25.61 24.10
CA ASP A 97 10.35 -25.20 23.73
C ASP A 97 9.89 -25.88 22.44
N ASN A 98 8.59 -25.87 22.18
CA ASN A 98 8.04 -26.24 20.89
C ASN A 98 7.61 -24.97 20.14
N PHE A 99 8.26 -24.67 19.02
CA PHE A 99 7.94 -23.53 18.16
C PHE A 99 7.33 -24.02 16.86
N LYS A 100 6.32 -23.32 16.33
CA LYS A 100 5.68 -23.68 15.07
C LYS A 100 6.32 -22.92 13.91
N ILE A 101 6.65 -23.63 12.83
CA ILE A 101 7.00 -23.00 11.55
C ILE A 101 5.91 -23.33 10.50
N PRO A 102 5.66 -22.44 9.52
CA PRO A 102 6.27 -21.12 9.39
C PRO A 102 5.77 -20.12 10.45
N ALA A 103 6.67 -19.27 10.94
CA ALA A 103 6.37 -18.13 11.81
C ALA A 103 7.59 -17.20 11.96
N SER A 104 7.33 -15.90 12.11
CA SER A 104 8.32 -14.95 12.65
C SER A 104 8.38 -15.10 14.17
N TRP A 105 9.56 -15.28 14.76
CA TRP A 105 9.67 -15.47 16.22
C TRP A 105 9.36 -14.19 17.01
N ASP A 106 9.53 -13.02 16.38
CA ASP A 106 9.42 -11.70 17.02
C ASP A 106 8.00 -11.39 17.51
N VAL A 107 6.99 -11.89 16.81
CA VAL A 107 5.57 -11.79 17.18
C VAL A 107 5.06 -13.06 17.90
N ASN A 108 5.94 -14.03 18.15
CA ASN A 108 5.64 -15.29 18.82
C ASN A 108 6.40 -15.46 20.15
N GLY A 109 6.82 -14.35 20.77
CA GLY A 109 7.34 -14.32 22.14
C GLY A 109 8.86 -14.41 22.30
N TYR A 110 9.63 -14.43 21.21
CA TYR A 110 11.10 -14.41 21.26
C TYR A 110 11.64 -13.14 20.62
N GLY A 111 12.54 -12.45 21.31
CA GLY A 111 13.01 -11.14 20.85
C GLY A 111 11.88 -10.12 20.75
N TYR A 112 11.94 -9.25 19.76
CA TYR A 112 10.92 -8.24 19.48
C TYR A 112 11.12 -7.66 18.07
N PRO A 113 10.05 -7.26 17.38
CA PRO A 113 10.16 -6.64 16.06
C PRO A 113 10.75 -5.25 16.19
N VAL A 114 11.60 -4.86 15.25
CA VAL A 114 12.18 -3.51 15.17
C VAL A 114 11.70 -2.86 13.90
N TYR A 115 11.24 -1.60 13.96
CA TYR A 115 10.90 -0.84 12.77
C TYR A 115 11.83 0.35 12.63
N VAL A 116 12.55 0.37 11.51
CA VAL A 116 13.35 1.50 11.02
C VAL A 116 13.21 1.53 9.51
N ASN A 117 13.22 2.74 8.94
CA ASN A 117 13.15 3.01 7.52
C ASN A 117 14.57 2.87 6.93
N THR A 118 15.32 3.97 6.88
CA THR A 118 16.57 4.06 6.10
C THR A 118 17.80 3.53 6.82
N THR A 119 17.68 3.18 8.11
CA THR A 119 18.82 2.70 8.92
C THR A 119 18.79 1.19 9.11
N TYR A 120 19.94 0.61 9.48
CA TYR A 120 20.00 -0.78 9.89
C TYR A 120 19.50 -0.93 11.34
N ASP A 121 18.70 -1.95 11.61
CA ASP A 121 18.15 -2.18 12.96
C ASP A 121 19.22 -2.45 14.01
N PHE A 122 20.44 -2.83 13.62
CA PHE A 122 21.59 -2.97 14.53
C PHE A 122 22.46 -1.71 14.69
N ASP A 123 22.13 -0.58 14.06
CA ASP A 123 22.97 0.64 14.09
C ASP A 123 23.16 1.21 15.51
N TYR A 124 22.24 0.90 16.44
CA TYR A 124 22.40 1.26 17.86
C TYR A 124 23.44 0.40 18.61
N LEU A 125 23.86 -0.73 18.03
CA LEU A 125 24.86 -1.65 18.60
C LEU A 125 26.24 -1.47 17.95
N MET A 126 26.27 -1.17 16.66
CA MET A 126 27.49 -0.85 15.91
C MET A 126 27.18 0.06 14.73
N ALA A 127 28.11 0.95 14.41
CA ALA A 127 28.05 1.68 13.15
C ALA A 127 28.14 0.70 11.96
N PRO A 128 27.36 0.90 10.88
CA PRO A 128 27.42 0.11 9.66
C PRO A 128 28.86 -0.01 9.12
N ASN A 129 29.38 -1.23 9.07
CA ASN A 129 30.73 -1.53 8.59
C ASN A 129 30.73 -2.88 7.82
N PRO A 130 30.15 -2.92 6.61
CA PRO A 130 30.03 -4.17 5.85
C PRO A 130 31.41 -4.82 5.61
N PRO A 131 31.52 -6.16 5.69
CA PRO A 131 30.44 -7.14 5.86
C PRO A 131 30.06 -7.44 7.33
N PHE A 132 30.64 -6.75 8.30
CA PHE A 132 30.54 -7.15 9.71
C PHE A 132 29.20 -6.78 10.36
N VAL A 133 28.59 -7.73 11.06
CA VAL A 133 27.39 -7.52 11.89
C VAL A 133 27.69 -7.78 13.38
N PRO A 134 26.82 -7.35 14.32
CA PRO A 134 27.03 -7.61 15.74
C PRO A 134 27.21 -9.08 16.09
N THR A 135 28.08 -9.34 17.07
CA THR A 135 28.36 -10.69 17.58
C THR A 135 27.99 -10.84 19.06
N LYS A 136 28.05 -9.74 19.83
CA LYS A 136 27.65 -9.72 21.24
C LYS A 136 26.15 -9.88 21.45
N TYR A 137 25.35 -9.32 20.55
CA TYR A 137 23.91 -9.52 20.47
C TYR A 137 23.61 -9.74 18.99
N ASN A 138 23.20 -10.95 18.63
CA ASN A 138 22.72 -11.33 17.31
C ASN A 138 21.79 -12.52 17.52
N PRO A 139 20.50 -12.26 17.77
CA PRO A 139 19.52 -13.28 18.08
C PRO A 139 19.61 -14.48 17.14
N THR A 140 19.74 -15.67 17.73
CA THR A 140 19.93 -16.91 16.98
C THR A 140 18.93 -17.96 17.44
N GLY A 141 18.19 -18.52 16.47
CA GLY A 141 17.23 -19.59 16.68
C GLY A 141 17.73 -20.92 16.12
N VAL A 142 17.67 -21.98 16.92
CA VAL A 142 17.95 -23.35 16.50
C VAL A 142 16.67 -24.18 16.54
N TYR A 143 16.33 -24.80 15.42
CA TYR A 143 15.18 -25.67 15.25
C TYR A 143 15.65 -27.12 15.10
N ARG A 144 15.09 -28.04 15.88
CA ARG A 144 15.36 -29.49 15.78
C ARG A 144 14.08 -30.28 15.60
N LYS A 145 14.10 -31.25 14.68
CA LYS A 145 12.96 -32.16 14.44
C LYS A 145 13.44 -33.56 14.08
N GLU A 146 12.82 -34.56 14.70
CA GLU A 146 12.91 -35.94 14.24
C GLU A 146 11.90 -36.14 13.12
N ILE A 147 12.37 -36.66 11.99
CA ILE A 147 11.53 -37.05 10.86
C ILE A 147 11.73 -38.55 10.57
N THR A 148 10.75 -39.15 9.90
CA THR A 148 10.85 -40.54 9.44
C THR A 148 10.80 -40.57 7.92
N ILE A 149 11.88 -41.03 7.30
CA ILE A 149 11.94 -41.27 5.85
C ILE A 149 11.37 -42.65 5.57
N ASP A 150 10.28 -42.68 4.79
CA ASP A 150 9.61 -43.92 4.41
C ASP A 150 10.49 -44.80 3.51
N LYS A 151 10.33 -46.12 3.60
CA LYS A 151 11.09 -47.06 2.78
C LYS A 151 10.85 -46.88 1.28
N SER A 152 9.69 -46.36 0.86
CA SER A 152 9.40 -46.06 -0.55
C SER A 152 10.25 -44.93 -1.15
N TRP A 153 11.04 -44.21 -0.33
CA TRP A 153 12.00 -43.22 -0.79
C TRP A 153 13.40 -43.80 -1.03
N GLU A 154 13.61 -45.09 -0.72
CA GLU A 154 14.88 -45.76 -0.97
C GLU A 154 15.22 -45.73 -2.47
N GLY A 155 16.43 -45.28 -2.81
CA GLY A 155 16.89 -45.13 -4.20
C GLY A 155 16.46 -43.84 -4.90
N LYS A 156 15.64 -42.99 -4.28
CA LYS A 156 15.26 -41.65 -4.78
C LYS A 156 16.28 -40.58 -4.40
N ASP A 157 16.27 -39.46 -5.11
CA ASP A 157 16.91 -38.23 -4.66
C ASP A 157 15.99 -37.52 -3.67
N ILE A 158 16.52 -37.13 -2.51
CA ILE A 158 15.75 -36.50 -1.43
C ILE A 158 16.27 -35.09 -1.24
N PHE A 159 15.39 -34.09 -1.32
CA PHE A 159 15.73 -32.68 -1.15
C PHE A 159 15.00 -32.10 0.05
N LEU A 160 15.70 -31.29 0.84
CA LEU A 160 15.08 -30.39 1.81
C LEU A 160 14.76 -29.07 1.10
N HIS A 161 13.52 -28.60 1.21
CA HIS A 161 13.10 -27.28 0.79
C HIS A 161 12.71 -26.46 2.04
N VAL A 162 13.37 -25.32 2.23
CA VAL A 162 12.99 -24.31 3.24
C VAL A 162 12.57 -23.05 2.52
N GLY A 163 11.27 -22.72 2.56
CA GLY A 163 10.68 -21.65 1.74
C GLY A 163 11.29 -20.28 1.97
N THR A 164 11.53 -19.92 3.24
CA THR A 164 12.24 -18.68 3.60
C THR A 164 12.78 -18.81 5.03
N ALA A 165 14.06 -18.50 5.21
CA ALA A 165 14.70 -18.38 6.52
C ALA A 165 15.42 -17.03 6.59
N LYS A 166 14.93 -16.12 7.43
CA LYS A 166 15.44 -14.76 7.52
C LYS A 166 16.34 -14.57 8.75
N SER A 167 17.61 -14.19 8.62
CA SER A 167 18.30 -13.72 7.38
C SER A 167 19.21 -14.77 6.70
N ASN A 168 19.54 -15.88 7.37
CA ASN A 168 20.29 -17.01 6.81
C ASN A 168 19.76 -18.37 7.28
N LEU A 169 20.30 -19.43 6.70
CA LEU A 169 20.03 -20.81 7.06
C LEU A 169 21.32 -21.62 7.08
N THR A 170 21.54 -22.34 8.19
CA THR A 170 22.54 -23.42 8.25
C THR A 170 21.86 -24.75 8.57
N VAL A 171 22.23 -25.81 7.85
CA VAL A 171 21.54 -27.10 7.91
C VAL A 171 22.48 -28.22 8.36
N TRP A 172 22.00 -29.04 9.31
CA TRP A 172 22.61 -30.32 9.65
C TRP A 172 21.56 -31.43 9.59
N VAL A 173 22.00 -32.61 9.17
CA VAL A 173 21.19 -33.83 9.21
C VAL A 173 21.99 -34.92 9.89
N ASN A 174 21.39 -35.55 10.90
CA ASN A 174 22.03 -36.59 11.72
C ASN A 174 23.37 -36.16 12.33
N GLY A 175 23.55 -34.86 12.62
CA GLY A 175 24.78 -34.28 13.15
C GLY A 175 25.87 -33.97 12.11
N VAL A 176 25.59 -34.15 10.82
CA VAL A 176 26.52 -33.84 9.73
C VAL A 176 26.08 -32.55 9.05
N TYR A 177 27.03 -31.63 8.84
CA TYR A 177 26.80 -30.37 8.12
C TYR A 177 26.39 -30.65 6.68
N VAL A 178 25.31 -30.00 6.24
CA VAL A 178 24.75 -30.14 4.88
C VAL A 178 25.10 -28.91 4.05
N GLY A 179 24.82 -27.70 4.54
CA GLY A 179 25.03 -26.48 3.77
C GLY A 179 24.59 -25.19 4.46
N TYR A 180 24.75 -24.08 3.73
CA TYR A 180 24.45 -22.71 4.13
C TYR A 180 23.77 -21.93 3.00
N GLY A 181 22.91 -20.96 3.33
CA GLY A 181 22.34 -20.03 2.36
C GLY A 181 21.83 -18.73 2.98
N GLU A 182 22.04 -17.63 2.26
CA GLU A 182 21.48 -16.30 2.53
C GLU A 182 20.33 -15.94 1.58
N ASP A 183 19.82 -14.71 1.72
CA ASP A 183 18.60 -14.15 1.12
C ASP A 183 17.34 -14.61 1.85
N GLY A 184 16.87 -13.72 2.73
CA GLY A 184 15.74 -13.98 3.61
C GLY A 184 14.37 -13.95 2.93
N LYS A 185 14.28 -14.11 1.60
CA LYS A 185 13.04 -13.99 0.82
C LYS A 185 12.86 -15.02 -0.30
N LEU A 186 13.85 -15.89 -0.53
CA LEU A 186 13.81 -16.94 -1.54
C LEU A 186 14.16 -18.31 -0.95
N PRO A 187 13.62 -19.42 -1.48
CA PRO A 187 13.82 -20.74 -0.91
C PRO A 187 15.28 -21.19 -0.97
N SER A 188 15.66 -22.04 -0.01
CA SER A 188 16.93 -22.75 -0.03
C SER A 188 16.70 -24.25 -0.06
N GLU A 189 17.30 -24.91 -1.06
CA GLU A 189 17.19 -26.35 -1.26
C GLU A 189 18.53 -27.07 -1.08
N PHE A 190 18.50 -28.27 -0.50
CA PHE A 190 19.70 -29.08 -0.27
C PHE A 190 19.44 -30.55 -0.58
N ASN A 191 20.34 -31.19 -1.35
CA ASN A 191 20.32 -32.63 -1.54
C ASN A 191 20.75 -33.37 -0.27
N LEU A 192 19.87 -34.25 0.22
CA LEU A 192 20.04 -34.95 1.49
C LEU A 192 20.58 -36.38 1.36
N ASN A 193 20.77 -36.91 0.15
CA ASN A 193 21.06 -38.33 -0.09
C ASN A 193 22.26 -38.88 0.69
N LYS A 194 23.27 -38.05 0.98
CA LYS A 194 24.47 -38.46 1.73
C LYS A 194 24.30 -38.42 3.24
N PHE A 195 23.20 -37.84 3.72
CA PHE A 195 23.02 -37.48 5.13
C PHE A 195 21.83 -38.18 5.78
N VAL A 196 20.82 -38.59 5.00
CA VAL A 196 19.65 -39.34 5.51
C VAL A 196 19.79 -40.85 5.39
N LYS A 197 19.00 -41.57 6.18
CA LYS A 197 18.79 -43.02 6.10
C LYS A 197 17.30 -43.34 6.15
N THR A 198 16.91 -44.53 5.69
CA THR A 198 15.54 -45.02 5.88
C THR A 198 15.19 -45.08 7.37
N GLY A 199 13.96 -44.69 7.74
CA GLY A 199 13.52 -44.59 9.14
C GLY A 199 13.85 -43.23 9.76
N LYS A 200 14.19 -43.23 11.06
CA LYS A 200 14.37 -42.01 11.85
C LYS A 200 15.63 -41.22 11.47
N ASN A 201 15.47 -39.92 11.30
CA ASN A 201 16.53 -38.93 11.09
C ASN A 201 16.27 -37.68 11.91
N THR A 202 17.33 -36.96 12.25
CA THR A 202 17.23 -35.62 12.88
C THR A 202 17.63 -34.56 11.88
N ILE A 203 16.79 -33.54 11.71
CA ILE A 203 17.13 -32.29 11.01
C ILE A 203 17.33 -31.20 12.06
N THR A 204 18.42 -30.45 11.93
CA THR A 204 18.72 -29.26 12.72
C THR A 204 18.92 -28.07 11.78
N LEU A 205 18.19 -26.99 12.04
CA LEU A 205 18.29 -25.73 11.30
C LEU A 205 18.75 -24.63 12.27
N GLN A 206 19.66 -23.77 11.83
CA GLN A 206 20.04 -22.56 12.55
C GLN A 206 19.73 -21.34 11.68
N VAL A 207 19.10 -20.34 12.29
CA VAL A 207 18.77 -19.05 11.69
C VAL A 207 19.30 -17.94 12.60
N MET A 208 20.03 -16.99 12.03
CA MET A 208 20.51 -15.80 12.74
C MET A 208 19.72 -14.57 12.28
N LYS A 209 19.54 -13.60 13.19
CA LYS A 209 18.88 -12.33 12.87
C LYS A 209 19.66 -11.53 11.84
N TRP A 210 20.99 -11.44 12.01
CA TRP A 210 21.88 -10.69 11.12
C TRP A 210 23.01 -11.53 10.55
N ASN A 211 23.31 -11.29 9.27
CA ASN A 211 24.48 -11.72 8.50
C ASN A 211 24.94 -10.56 7.58
N ASP A 212 26.01 -10.73 6.82
CA ASP A 212 26.46 -9.75 5.85
C ASP A 212 25.41 -9.44 4.77
N GLY A 213 24.68 -10.42 4.25
CA GLY A 213 23.52 -10.22 3.40
C GLY A 213 22.43 -9.30 3.96
N SER A 214 22.37 -9.05 5.28
CA SER A 214 21.42 -8.11 5.90
C SER A 214 21.70 -6.66 5.49
N TYR A 215 22.91 -6.36 4.98
CA TYR A 215 23.22 -5.07 4.35
C TYR A 215 22.48 -4.85 3.02
N LEU A 216 21.94 -5.90 2.41
CA LEU A 216 21.10 -5.86 1.21
C LEU A 216 19.60 -6.04 1.53
N GLU A 217 19.22 -6.07 2.81
CA GLU A 217 17.83 -6.25 3.27
C GLU A 217 17.41 -5.09 4.18
N CYS A 218 17.66 -3.86 3.69
CA CYS A 218 17.40 -2.60 4.38
C CYS A 218 16.05 -1.97 4.07
N GLN A 219 15.05 -2.76 3.67
CA GLN A 219 13.72 -2.25 3.32
C GLN A 219 13.04 -1.49 4.46
N ASP A 220 12.23 -0.50 4.08
CA ASP A 220 11.28 0.22 4.96
C ASP A 220 10.12 -0.70 5.41
N MET A 221 10.43 -1.61 6.35
CA MET A 221 9.49 -2.58 6.91
C MET A 221 9.93 -3.02 8.30
N TRP A 222 9.08 -3.81 8.97
CA TRP A 222 9.49 -4.53 10.17
C TRP A 222 10.69 -5.45 9.95
N ARG A 223 11.70 -5.33 10.82
CA ARG A 223 12.86 -6.23 10.90
C ARG A 223 12.52 -7.40 11.84
N MET A 224 12.00 -8.46 11.23
CA MET A 224 11.64 -9.73 11.86
C MET A 224 12.49 -10.88 11.31
N SER A 225 12.49 -12.02 12.01
CA SER A 225 13.31 -13.20 11.70
C SER A 225 12.57 -14.51 11.99
N GLY A 226 13.11 -15.60 11.44
CA GLY A 226 12.54 -16.94 11.55
C GLY A 226 12.34 -17.62 10.20
N ILE A 227 11.67 -18.77 10.22
CA ILE A 227 11.28 -19.51 9.01
C ILE A 227 9.83 -19.15 8.69
N THR A 228 9.57 -18.34 7.66
CA THR A 228 8.27 -17.67 7.46
C THR A 228 7.45 -18.17 6.27
N ARG A 229 7.98 -19.15 5.51
CA ARG A 229 7.25 -19.83 4.42
C ARG A 229 7.35 -21.35 4.55
N ASP A 230 6.49 -22.05 3.82
CA ASP A 230 6.35 -23.50 3.87
C ASP A 230 7.69 -24.23 3.71
N SER A 231 7.86 -25.32 4.47
CA SER A 231 9.06 -26.16 4.42
C SER A 231 8.67 -27.63 4.36
N TYR A 232 9.37 -28.41 3.53
CA TYR A 232 9.07 -29.82 3.28
C TYR A 232 10.30 -30.58 2.78
N LEU A 233 10.23 -31.91 2.79
CA LEU A 233 11.12 -32.75 1.99
C LEU A 233 10.38 -33.26 0.76
N VAL A 234 11.11 -33.40 -0.34
CA VAL A 234 10.60 -34.01 -1.58
C VAL A 234 11.52 -35.13 -2.04
N ALA A 235 10.94 -36.27 -2.44
CA ALA A 235 11.66 -37.41 -2.98
C ALA A 235 11.34 -37.62 -4.46
N ARG A 236 12.37 -37.57 -5.30
CA ARG A 236 12.26 -37.67 -6.76
C ARG A 236 13.00 -38.89 -7.31
N ASN A 237 12.51 -39.46 -8.39
CA ASN A 237 13.24 -40.53 -9.08
C ASN A 237 14.60 -40.01 -9.58
N LYS A 238 15.60 -40.88 -9.74
CA LYS A 238 16.94 -40.46 -10.23
C LYS A 238 16.87 -39.74 -11.59
N ALA A 239 16.01 -40.24 -12.48
CA ALA A 239 15.62 -39.55 -13.70
C ALA A 239 14.34 -38.75 -13.46
N HIS A 240 14.43 -37.43 -13.56
CA HIS A 240 13.33 -36.49 -13.36
C HIS A 240 13.55 -35.22 -14.19
N LEU A 241 12.50 -34.42 -14.37
CA LEU A 241 12.61 -33.11 -15.01
C LEU A 241 13.09 -32.08 -13.98
N LYS A 242 14.37 -31.67 -14.04
CA LYS A 242 15.01 -30.78 -13.07
C LYS A 242 14.56 -29.32 -13.21
N ASP A 243 14.38 -28.83 -14.43
CA ASP A 243 13.89 -27.47 -14.68
C ASP A 243 13.21 -27.39 -16.05
N TYR A 244 12.42 -26.34 -16.26
CA TYR A 244 11.87 -26.00 -17.55
C TYR A 244 11.62 -24.49 -17.69
N GLU A 245 11.60 -24.04 -18.93
CA GLU A 245 11.29 -22.67 -19.30
C GLU A 245 10.26 -22.63 -20.41
N ILE A 246 9.29 -21.73 -20.29
CA ILE A 246 8.20 -21.53 -21.23
C ILE A 246 8.17 -20.05 -21.59
N ILE A 247 8.53 -19.72 -22.82
CA ILE A 247 8.50 -18.34 -23.32
C ILE A 247 7.30 -18.19 -24.27
N PRO A 248 6.21 -17.51 -23.86
CA PRO A 248 5.13 -17.18 -24.76
C PRO A 248 5.54 -16.03 -25.69
N ASP A 249 5.13 -16.12 -26.94
CA ASP A 249 5.25 -15.04 -27.93
C ASP A 249 4.02 -14.99 -28.84
N LEU A 250 3.85 -13.86 -29.50
CA LEU A 250 2.86 -13.63 -30.54
C LEU A 250 3.53 -13.14 -31.82
N ASP A 251 2.95 -13.51 -32.96
CA ASP A 251 3.39 -12.99 -34.26
C ASP A 251 3.26 -11.46 -34.36
N ALA A 252 3.82 -10.86 -35.41
CA ALA A 252 3.82 -9.41 -35.59
C ALA A 252 2.41 -8.79 -35.74
N SER A 253 1.40 -9.59 -36.08
CA SER A 253 -0.01 -9.17 -36.12
C SER A 253 -0.73 -9.40 -34.80
N TYR A 254 -0.03 -9.95 -33.81
CA TYR A 254 -0.57 -10.42 -32.54
C TYR A 254 -1.73 -11.39 -32.73
N VAL A 255 -1.74 -12.23 -33.77
CA VAL A 255 -2.83 -13.19 -34.02
C VAL A 255 -2.43 -14.57 -33.53
N ASN A 256 -1.41 -15.19 -34.13
CA ASN A 256 -0.97 -16.53 -33.76
C ASN A 256 0.05 -16.48 -32.63
N GLY A 257 0.09 -17.54 -31.82
CA GLY A 257 0.99 -17.63 -30.68
C GLY A 257 1.94 -18.81 -30.77
N THR A 258 3.09 -18.65 -30.12
CA THR A 258 4.09 -19.71 -29.96
C THR A 258 4.47 -19.83 -28.48
N LEU A 259 4.64 -21.06 -27.99
CA LEU A 259 5.29 -21.33 -26.70
C LEU A 259 6.62 -22.03 -27.00
N LYS A 260 7.73 -21.35 -26.73
CA LYS A 260 9.05 -21.97 -26.76
C LYS A 260 9.29 -22.67 -25.43
N ILE A 261 9.40 -23.99 -25.46
CA ILE A 261 9.58 -24.83 -24.29
C ILE A 261 10.99 -25.38 -24.28
N THR A 262 11.71 -25.13 -23.21
CA THR A 262 13.02 -25.71 -22.94
C THR A 262 12.94 -26.56 -21.69
N THR A 263 13.41 -27.80 -21.76
CA THR A 263 13.41 -28.77 -20.66
C THR A 263 14.83 -29.09 -20.25
N GLN A 264 15.06 -29.29 -18.95
CA GLN A 264 16.32 -29.75 -18.39
C GLN A 264 16.08 -30.96 -17.49
N PHE A 265 16.70 -32.09 -17.80
CA PHE A 265 16.57 -33.34 -17.03
C PHE A 265 17.73 -33.51 -16.04
N SER A 266 17.49 -34.33 -15.01
CA SER A 266 18.54 -34.85 -14.14
C SER A 266 19.42 -35.90 -14.87
N TYR A 267 20.21 -36.70 -14.14
CA TYR A 267 20.99 -37.77 -14.74
C TYR A 267 20.10 -38.79 -15.48
N LEU A 268 20.30 -38.89 -16.80
CA LEU A 268 19.60 -39.82 -17.68
C LEU A 268 20.52 -40.96 -18.10
N ASN A 269 20.25 -42.17 -17.63
CA ASN A 269 20.87 -43.36 -18.21
C ASN A 269 20.18 -43.66 -19.56
N LYS A 270 20.92 -43.53 -20.66
CA LYS A 270 20.40 -43.73 -22.01
C LYS A 270 19.75 -45.11 -22.22
N ASN A 271 20.17 -46.13 -21.47
CA ASN A 271 19.61 -47.47 -21.56
C ASN A 271 18.21 -47.61 -20.92
N ASP A 272 17.80 -46.63 -20.12
CA ASP A 272 16.49 -46.63 -19.45
C ASP A 272 15.37 -46.05 -20.32
N ASN A 273 15.69 -45.46 -21.49
CA ASN A 273 14.74 -45.03 -22.53
C ASN A 273 13.53 -44.25 -22.00
N TYR A 274 13.76 -43.26 -21.13
CA TYR A 274 12.70 -42.37 -20.66
C TYR A 274 12.15 -41.51 -21.80
N THR A 275 10.84 -41.24 -21.77
CA THR A 275 10.16 -40.32 -22.69
C THR A 275 9.39 -39.27 -21.91
N LEU A 276 9.38 -38.03 -22.40
CA LEU A 276 8.59 -36.95 -21.85
C LEU A 276 7.45 -36.64 -22.83
N ASP A 277 6.22 -36.81 -22.38
CA ASP A 277 5.02 -36.38 -23.11
C ASP A 277 4.61 -35.01 -22.58
N VAL A 278 4.73 -33.98 -23.41
CA VAL A 278 4.39 -32.60 -23.06
C VAL A 278 3.08 -32.25 -23.74
N GLN A 279 2.08 -31.84 -22.98
CA GLN A 279 0.73 -31.59 -23.46
C GLN A 279 0.30 -30.17 -23.12
N LEU A 280 -0.13 -29.38 -24.11
CA LEU A 280 -0.78 -28.10 -23.90
C LEU A 280 -2.30 -28.30 -23.88
N LYS A 281 -2.96 -27.88 -22.80
CA LYS A 281 -4.39 -28.10 -22.56
C LYS A 281 -5.15 -26.81 -22.34
N GLU A 282 -6.40 -26.77 -22.82
CA GLU A 282 -7.42 -25.78 -22.48
C GLU A 282 -8.54 -26.51 -21.72
N GLY A 283 -8.57 -26.36 -20.39
CA GLY A 283 -9.35 -27.29 -19.55
C GLY A 283 -8.86 -28.73 -19.77
N ASP A 284 -9.79 -29.66 -20.02
CA ASP A 284 -9.46 -31.07 -20.29
C ASP A 284 -9.04 -31.34 -21.75
N LYS A 285 -9.17 -30.36 -22.64
CA LYS A 285 -8.90 -30.52 -24.07
C LYS A 285 -7.42 -30.33 -24.38
N ILE A 286 -6.75 -31.36 -24.90
CA ILE A 286 -5.40 -31.25 -25.47
C ILE A 286 -5.48 -30.46 -26.78
N ILE A 287 -4.80 -29.32 -26.82
CA ILE A 287 -4.67 -28.46 -28.02
C ILE A 287 -3.56 -28.98 -28.93
N THR A 288 -2.43 -29.33 -28.33
CA THR A 288 -1.28 -29.94 -29.01
C THR A 288 -0.43 -30.69 -28.00
N SER A 289 0.36 -31.65 -28.46
CA SER A 289 1.30 -32.39 -27.63
C SER A 289 2.56 -32.77 -28.38
N LYS A 290 3.62 -33.07 -27.64
CA LYS A 290 4.88 -33.56 -28.18
C LYS A 290 5.46 -34.62 -27.28
N ASN A 291 5.78 -35.77 -27.87
CA ASN A 291 6.57 -36.80 -27.21
C ASN A 291 8.04 -36.60 -27.59
N ILE A 292 8.92 -36.47 -26.60
CA ILE A 292 10.37 -36.34 -26.79
C ILE A 292 11.10 -37.42 -25.98
N SER A 293 12.17 -37.98 -26.54
CA SER A 293 13.02 -38.92 -25.80
C SER A 293 13.92 -38.13 -24.83
N ALA A 294 13.90 -38.47 -23.54
CA ALA A 294 14.76 -37.87 -22.53
C ALA A 294 16.18 -38.49 -22.63
N LEU A 295 16.90 -38.10 -23.68
CA LEU A 295 18.25 -38.62 -24.02
C LEU A 295 19.37 -37.60 -23.79
N ASN A 296 19.01 -36.31 -23.80
CA ASN A 296 19.93 -35.19 -23.61
C ASN A 296 19.52 -34.45 -22.34
N GLU A 297 20.49 -33.82 -21.69
CA GLU A 297 20.25 -33.02 -20.50
C GLU A 297 19.29 -31.85 -20.80
N LYS A 298 19.42 -31.20 -21.98
CA LYS A 298 18.59 -30.07 -22.39
C LYS A 298 17.95 -30.30 -23.76
N GLN A 299 16.66 -29.96 -23.89
CA GLN A 299 15.93 -30.00 -25.16
C GLN A 299 15.00 -28.80 -25.32
N THR A 300 14.92 -28.25 -26.53
CA THR A 300 14.07 -27.09 -26.85
C THR A 300 13.19 -27.41 -28.06
N PHE A 301 11.92 -27.00 -27.98
CA PHE A 301 10.96 -27.10 -29.08
C PHE A 301 9.85 -26.06 -28.93
N ASP A 302 9.07 -25.88 -29.99
CA ASP A 302 7.98 -24.91 -30.00
C ASP A 302 6.62 -25.61 -30.11
N PHE A 303 5.62 -25.07 -29.41
CA PHE A 303 4.21 -25.25 -29.75
C PHE A 303 3.71 -24.02 -30.48
N VAL A 304 3.14 -24.23 -31.68
CA VAL A 304 2.48 -23.18 -32.45
C VAL A 304 0.97 -23.39 -32.32
N VAL A 305 0.25 -22.32 -31.98
CA VAL A 305 -1.21 -22.34 -31.83
C VAL A 305 -1.80 -21.21 -32.66
N ASP A 306 -2.74 -21.57 -33.53
CA ASP A 306 -3.47 -20.60 -34.34
C ASP A 306 -4.46 -19.83 -33.46
N ASN A 307 -4.39 -18.50 -33.50
CA ASN A 307 -5.27 -17.58 -32.78
C ASN A 307 -5.59 -18.02 -31.32
N PRO A 308 -4.59 -18.19 -30.43
CA PRO A 308 -4.84 -18.62 -29.06
C PRO A 308 -5.60 -17.55 -28.28
N LYS A 309 -6.29 -17.98 -27.22
CA LYS A 309 -6.85 -17.04 -26.25
C LYS A 309 -5.71 -16.37 -25.50
N LYS A 310 -5.54 -15.06 -25.70
CA LYS A 310 -4.45 -14.29 -25.12
C LYS A 310 -4.73 -13.96 -23.66
N TRP A 311 -3.67 -13.87 -22.89
CA TRP A 311 -3.72 -13.45 -21.50
C TRP A 311 -3.51 -11.93 -21.39
N SER A 312 -4.28 -11.29 -20.51
CA SER A 312 -4.07 -9.93 -20.01
C SER A 312 -4.65 -9.81 -18.59
N ALA A 313 -4.40 -8.70 -17.89
CA ALA A 313 -5.01 -8.45 -16.59
C ALA A 313 -6.55 -8.32 -16.65
N GLU A 314 -7.12 -7.99 -17.81
CA GLU A 314 -8.56 -7.88 -18.03
C GLU A 314 -9.19 -9.23 -18.39
N ILE A 315 -8.46 -10.07 -19.14
CA ILE A 315 -8.94 -11.35 -19.66
C ILE A 315 -7.83 -12.41 -19.41
N PRO A 316 -7.79 -13.02 -18.21
CA PRO A 316 -6.69 -13.88 -17.79
C PRO A 316 -6.83 -15.31 -18.34
N ASN A 317 -6.86 -15.47 -19.66
CA ASN A 317 -6.92 -16.79 -20.28
C ASN A 317 -5.65 -17.59 -19.97
N LEU A 318 -5.81 -18.74 -19.34
CA LEU A 318 -4.71 -19.67 -19.04
C LEU A 318 -4.93 -21.01 -19.75
N TYR A 319 -3.85 -21.52 -20.31
CA TYR A 319 -3.68 -22.91 -20.69
C TYR A 319 -2.85 -23.62 -19.62
N GLN A 320 -2.90 -24.95 -19.60
CA GLN A 320 -2.05 -25.76 -18.74
C GLN A 320 -1.08 -26.57 -19.60
N ILE A 321 0.21 -26.50 -19.30
CA ILE A 321 1.21 -27.44 -19.80
C ILE A 321 1.38 -28.56 -18.78
N THR A 322 1.11 -29.79 -19.20
CA THR A 322 1.38 -31.00 -18.41
C THR A 322 2.62 -31.69 -18.98
N PHE A 323 3.61 -31.94 -18.13
CA PHE A 323 4.80 -32.74 -18.41
C PHE A 323 4.62 -34.12 -17.80
N LEU A 324 4.56 -35.18 -18.62
CA LEU A 324 4.46 -36.56 -18.14
C LEU A 324 5.73 -37.33 -18.48
N LEU A 325 6.57 -37.58 -17.48
CA LEU A 325 7.76 -38.41 -17.64
C LEU A 325 7.37 -39.89 -17.54
N LYS A 326 7.72 -40.67 -18.56
CA LYS A 326 7.40 -42.08 -18.70
C LYS A 326 8.66 -42.94 -18.78
N ASP A 327 8.64 -44.10 -18.12
CA ASP A 327 9.71 -45.10 -18.21
C ASP A 327 9.68 -45.86 -19.55
N LYS A 328 10.66 -46.74 -19.80
CA LYS A 328 10.70 -47.60 -21.00
C LYS A 328 9.50 -48.54 -21.19
N LYS A 329 8.71 -48.77 -20.15
CA LYS A 329 7.48 -49.59 -20.20
C LYS A 329 6.24 -48.73 -20.48
N GLY A 330 6.39 -47.40 -20.56
CA GLY A 330 5.30 -46.44 -20.76
C GLY A 330 4.58 -46.03 -19.48
N ASN A 331 5.07 -46.41 -18.29
CA ASN A 331 4.47 -46.00 -17.03
C ASN A 331 4.83 -44.55 -16.72
N VAL A 332 3.85 -43.74 -16.33
CA VAL A 332 4.10 -42.39 -15.80
C VAL A 332 4.79 -42.52 -14.44
N ILE A 333 5.92 -41.84 -14.29
CA ILE A 333 6.72 -41.84 -13.06
C ILE A 333 6.79 -40.46 -12.39
N GLU A 334 6.48 -39.39 -13.13
CA GLU A 334 6.42 -38.02 -12.65
C GLU A 334 5.51 -37.17 -13.54
N VAL A 335 4.70 -36.32 -12.92
CA VAL A 335 3.82 -35.35 -13.57
C VAL A 335 4.09 -33.97 -12.99
N ILE A 336 4.25 -32.96 -13.86
CA ILE A 336 4.35 -31.54 -13.48
C ILE A 336 3.31 -30.76 -14.30
N ASN A 337 2.57 -29.87 -13.64
CA ASN A 337 1.61 -28.98 -14.27
C ASN A 337 2.08 -27.52 -14.13
N GLN A 338 2.00 -26.76 -15.22
CA GLN A 338 2.30 -25.32 -15.24
C GLN A 338 1.19 -24.58 -15.98
N ASN A 339 0.63 -23.53 -15.36
CA ASN A 339 -0.25 -22.61 -16.06
C ASN A 339 0.56 -21.63 -16.93
N VAL A 340 0.06 -21.33 -18.12
CA VAL A 340 0.69 -20.40 -19.07
C VAL A 340 -0.38 -19.63 -19.83
N GLY A 341 -0.16 -18.33 -20.03
CA GLY A 341 -0.95 -17.51 -20.93
C GLY A 341 -0.15 -17.06 -22.15
N PHE A 342 -0.79 -17.04 -23.31
CA PHE A 342 -0.19 -16.45 -24.50
C PHE A 342 -0.22 -14.93 -24.38
N ARG A 343 0.95 -14.30 -24.28
CA ARG A 343 1.09 -12.86 -24.29
C ARG A 343 2.42 -12.43 -24.91
N LYS A 344 2.50 -11.15 -25.29
CA LYS A 344 3.74 -10.48 -25.67
C LYS A 344 3.87 -9.17 -24.92
N VAL A 345 5.03 -8.93 -24.32
CA VAL A 345 5.37 -7.66 -23.65
C VAL A 345 6.53 -7.04 -24.39
N GLU A 346 6.42 -5.76 -24.72
CA GLU A 346 7.47 -5.03 -25.42
C GLU A 346 7.38 -3.54 -25.16
N ILE A 347 8.47 -2.81 -25.37
CA ILE A 347 8.48 -1.34 -25.38
C ILE A 347 8.61 -0.87 -26.83
N LYS A 348 7.64 -0.08 -27.29
CA LYS A 348 7.62 0.48 -28.65
C LYS A 348 7.05 1.89 -28.62
N GLY A 349 7.71 2.83 -29.30
CA GLY A 349 7.29 4.24 -29.33
C GLY A 349 7.32 4.91 -27.95
N GLY A 350 8.18 4.43 -27.04
CA GLY A 350 8.22 4.90 -25.66
C GLY A 350 7.01 4.49 -24.82
N GLN A 351 6.31 3.41 -25.21
CA GLN A 351 5.20 2.85 -24.44
C GLN A 351 5.44 1.36 -24.16
N LEU A 352 5.11 0.93 -22.94
CA LEU A 352 4.96 -0.46 -22.56
C LEU A 352 3.68 -1.02 -23.20
N LEU A 353 3.83 -2.04 -24.03
CA LEU A 353 2.73 -2.71 -24.72
C LEU A 353 2.53 -4.12 -24.17
N VAL A 354 1.27 -4.50 -24.01
CA VAL A 354 0.84 -5.89 -23.84
C VAL A 354 0.01 -6.28 -25.04
N ASN A 355 0.38 -7.34 -25.75
CA ASN A 355 -0.32 -7.83 -26.94
C ASN A 355 -0.56 -6.73 -28.00
N GLY A 356 0.41 -5.81 -28.15
CA GLY A 356 0.36 -4.70 -29.12
C GLY A 356 -0.48 -3.49 -28.69
N LYS A 357 -0.97 -3.45 -27.44
CA LYS A 357 -1.76 -2.34 -26.87
C LYS A 357 -1.02 -1.69 -25.72
N ALA A 358 -0.99 -0.35 -25.70
CA ALA A 358 -0.47 0.39 -24.55
C ALA A 358 -1.44 0.25 -23.38
N VAL A 359 -0.93 -0.12 -22.21
CA VAL A 359 -1.72 -0.32 -21.00
C VAL A 359 -1.38 0.73 -19.95
N TYR A 360 -2.38 1.20 -19.20
CA TYR A 360 -2.11 1.94 -17.96
C TYR A 360 -1.82 0.95 -16.82
N ILE A 361 -0.75 1.21 -16.08
CA ILE A 361 -0.40 0.56 -14.82
C ILE A 361 -1.17 1.26 -13.70
N LYS A 362 -2.22 0.59 -13.23
CA LYS A 362 -3.06 0.99 -12.09
C LYS A 362 -2.62 0.16 -10.89
N GLY A 363 -1.45 0.48 -10.37
CA GLY A 363 -0.70 -0.40 -9.47
C GLY A 363 -0.68 0.01 -8.00
N VAL A 364 -0.30 -0.95 -7.15
CA VAL A 364 0.07 -0.76 -5.73
C VAL A 364 1.39 -1.47 -5.42
N ASN A 365 2.18 -0.91 -4.52
CA ASN A 365 3.29 -1.62 -3.87
C ASN A 365 2.73 -2.49 -2.74
N ARG A 366 3.17 -3.74 -2.63
CA ARG A 366 2.66 -4.69 -1.62
C ARG A 366 3.80 -5.37 -0.86
N HIS A 367 3.87 -5.08 0.44
CA HIS A 367 4.62 -5.88 1.41
C HIS A 367 3.85 -7.12 1.90
N GLU A 368 4.60 -8.18 2.25
CA GLU A 368 4.05 -9.35 2.96
C GLU A 368 3.96 -9.05 4.47
N VAL A 369 2.79 -8.57 4.91
CA VAL A 369 2.49 -8.32 6.33
C VAL A 369 1.08 -8.74 6.73
N ASP A 370 0.97 -9.36 7.91
CA ASP A 370 -0.28 -9.63 8.61
C ASP A 370 -0.17 -9.13 10.06
N PRO A 371 -1.19 -8.44 10.60
CA PRO A 371 -1.11 -7.84 11.92
C PRO A 371 -0.97 -8.86 13.06
N LEU A 372 -1.33 -10.13 12.84
CA LEU A 372 -1.22 -11.20 13.82
C LEU A 372 0.07 -12.01 13.64
N THR A 373 0.39 -12.40 12.40
CA THR A 373 1.49 -13.35 12.11
C THR A 373 2.77 -12.69 11.60
N GLY A 374 2.80 -11.36 11.50
CA GLY A 374 3.97 -10.63 11.01
C GLY A 374 4.22 -10.91 9.53
N GLN A 375 5.42 -11.40 9.21
CA GLN A 375 5.85 -11.67 7.82
C GLN A 375 5.51 -13.09 7.34
N THR A 376 4.58 -13.78 8.00
CA THR A 376 4.06 -15.10 7.58
C THR A 376 2.63 -14.92 7.08
N ILE A 377 2.40 -15.02 5.77
CA ILE A 377 1.11 -14.71 5.14
C ILE A 377 0.38 -15.99 4.76
N SER A 378 -0.89 -16.08 5.12
CA SER A 378 -1.72 -17.22 4.74
C SER A 378 -2.20 -17.11 3.28
N ARG A 379 -2.56 -18.25 2.68
CA ARG A 379 -3.16 -18.30 1.34
C ARG A 379 -4.46 -17.50 1.26
N GLU A 380 -5.27 -17.55 2.31
CA GLU A 380 -6.53 -16.79 2.39
C GLU A 380 -6.26 -15.28 2.39
N ARG A 381 -5.17 -14.84 3.04
CA ARG A 381 -4.81 -13.42 3.04
C ARG A 381 -4.30 -12.95 1.69
N MET A 382 -3.51 -13.78 1.01
CA MET A 382 -3.08 -13.53 -0.37
C MET A 382 -4.27 -13.42 -1.34
N GLU A 383 -5.26 -14.31 -1.22
CA GLU A 383 -6.50 -14.25 -2.00
C GLU A 383 -7.34 -13.00 -1.69
N GLN A 384 -7.40 -12.60 -0.41
CA GLN A 384 -8.07 -11.37 0.01
C GLN A 384 -7.41 -10.14 -0.61
N ASP A 385 -6.08 -10.09 -0.66
CA ASP A 385 -5.33 -9.00 -1.28
C ASP A 385 -5.65 -8.93 -2.80
N ILE A 386 -5.68 -10.06 -3.50
CA ILE A 386 -6.07 -10.09 -4.94
C ILE A 386 -7.50 -9.62 -5.13
N LYS A 387 -8.42 -10.09 -4.28
CA LYS A 387 -9.82 -9.66 -4.30
C LYS A 387 -9.94 -8.13 -4.17
N LEU A 388 -9.24 -7.54 -3.20
CA LEU A 388 -9.24 -6.09 -3.02
C LEU A 388 -8.74 -5.36 -4.27
N MET A 389 -7.67 -5.85 -4.89
CA MET A 389 -7.15 -5.26 -6.12
C MET A 389 -8.22 -5.24 -7.23
N LYS A 390 -8.94 -6.34 -7.45
CA LYS A 390 -10.02 -6.39 -8.44
C LYS A 390 -11.20 -5.49 -8.08
N GLU A 391 -11.62 -5.46 -6.81
CA GLU A 391 -12.74 -4.63 -6.34
C GLU A 391 -12.45 -3.11 -6.42
N PHE A 392 -11.18 -2.72 -6.36
CA PHE A 392 -10.73 -1.33 -6.33
C PHE A 392 -10.05 -0.86 -7.63
N ASN A 393 -10.33 -1.53 -8.76
CA ASN A 393 -9.87 -1.17 -10.10
C ASN A 393 -8.33 -1.20 -10.29
N LEU A 394 -7.61 -1.90 -9.42
CA LEU A 394 -6.17 -2.14 -9.56
C LEU A 394 -5.93 -3.28 -10.57
N ASN A 395 -4.92 -3.12 -11.41
CA ASN A 395 -4.55 -4.11 -12.43
C ASN A 395 -3.09 -4.57 -12.31
N ALA A 396 -2.32 -4.00 -11.40
CA ALA A 396 -0.91 -4.30 -11.25
C ALA A 396 -0.46 -4.29 -9.78
N VAL A 397 0.61 -5.01 -9.49
CA VAL A 397 1.29 -5.02 -8.18
C VAL A 397 2.80 -5.05 -8.36
N ARG A 398 3.52 -4.27 -7.56
CA ARG A 398 4.98 -4.35 -7.42
C ARG A 398 5.32 -5.09 -6.13
N MET A 399 6.23 -6.06 -6.21
CA MET A 399 6.64 -6.88 -5.06
C MET A 399 7.65 -6.13 -4.17
N SER A 400 7.18 -5.12 -3.43
CA SER A 400 8.03 -4.27 -2.61
C SER A 400 8.60 -5.05 -1.40
N HIS A 401 9.92 -5.19 -1.23
CA HIS A 401 11.01 -5.01 -2.21
C HIS A 401 11.82 -6.30 -2.29
N TYR A 402 11.11 -7.37 -2.63
CA TYR A 402 11.61 -8.74 -2.64
C TYR A 402 10.60 -9.68 -3.29
N PRO A 403 11.03 -10.88 -3.73
CA PRO A 403 10.10 -11.85 -4.28
C PRO A 403 9.15 -12.37 -3.19
N ASN A 404 7.87 -12.43 -3.51
CA ASN A 404 6.81 -12.91 -2.61
C ASN A 404 6.71 -14.45 -2.64
N ASP A 405 5.77 -15.00 -1.86
CA ASP A 405 5.39 -16.42 -1.92
C ASP A 405 4.92 -16.81 -3.33
N GLU A 406 5.33 -17.99 -3.81
CA GLU A 406 5.05 -18.52 -5.14
C GLU A 406 3.54 -18.56 -5.43
N TYR A 407 2.72 -18.83 -4.39
CA TYR A 407 1.27 -18.86 -4.53
C TYR A 407 0.69 -17.51 -4.96
N PHE A 408 1.30 -16.38 -4.58
CA PHE A 408 0.80 -15.07 -4.95
C PHE A 408 0.90 -14.82 -6.47
N TYR A 409 1.96 -15.32 -7.12
CA TYR A 409 2.13 -15.22 -8.57
C TYR A 409 1.14 -16.12 -9.30
N GLU A 410 0.85 -17.33 -8.79
CA GLU A 410 -0.22 -18.19 -9.31
C GLU A 410 -1.58 -17.49 -9.27
N LEU A 411 -1.87 -16.75 -8.18
CA LEU A 411 -3.09 -15.95 -8.08
C LEU A 411 -3.09 -14.79 -9.09
N CYS A 412 -1.97 -14.11 -9.29
CA CYS A 412 -1.85 -13.04 -10.28
C CYS A 412 -2.06 -13.55 -11.72
N ASP A 413 -1.51 -14.71 -12.05
CA ASP A 413 -1.75 -15.41 -13.32
C ASP A 413 -3.24 -15.70 -13.49
N LYS A 414 -3.86 -16.31 -12.46
CA LYS A 414 -5.26 -16.78 -12.48
C LYS A 414 -6.27 -15.65 -12.57
N TYR A 415 -6.06 -14.57 -11.82
CA TYR A 415 -7.05 -13.50 -11.67
C TYR A 415 -6.74 -12.26 -12.50
N GLY A 416 -5.62 -12.25 -13.21
CA GLY A 416 -5.24 -11.17 -14.11
C GLY A 416 -4.78 -9.95 -13.34
N ILE A 417 -3.55 -10.00 -12.84
CA ILE A 417 -2.83 -8.86 -12.27
C ILE A 417 -1.44 -8.83 -12.92
N TYR A 418 -1.03 -7.68 -13.43
CA TYR A 418 0.33 -7.48 -13.92
C TYR A 418 1.31 -7.37 -12.74
N VAL A 419 2.48 -7.99 -12.87
CA VAL A 419 3.47 -8.03 -11.80
C VAL A 419 4.76 -7.37 -12.26
N VAL A 420 5.29 -6.48 -11.41
CA VAL A 420 6.71 -6.12 -11.34
C VAL A 420 7.30 -6.97 -10.23
N ASP A 421 8.12 -7.96 -10.60
CA ASP A 421 8.79 -8.81 -9.63
C ASP A 421 10.17 -8.24 -9.34
N GLU A 422 10.53 -8.14 -8.06
CA GLU A 422 11.68 -7.33 -7.60
C GLU A 422 12.65 -8.15 -6.75
N ALA A 423 13.94 -8.08 -7.09
CA ALA A 423 14.96 -8.79 -6.35
C ALA A 423 15.07 -8.24 -4.92
N ASN A 424 15.37 -9.11 -3.95
CA ASN A 424 15.54 -8.75 -2.54
C ASN A 424 16.87 -8.01 -2.31
N ILE A 425 16.98 -6.77 -2.83
CA ILE A 425 18.18 -5.94 -2.78
C ILE A 425 17.75 -4.52 -2.42
N GLU A 426 18.00 -4.13 -1.17
CA GLU A 426 17.91 -2.75 -0.71
C GLU A 426 19.01 -2.47 0.31
N SER A 427 19.84 -1.47 0.04
CA SER A 427 20.94 -1.06 0.92
C SER A 427 20.85 0.42 1.28
N HIS A 428 19.63 0.91 1.53
CA HIS A 428 19.30 2.32 1.80
C HIS A 428 20.24 2.92 2.86
N GLY A 429 20.52 2.18 3.94
CA GLY A 429 21.42 2.62 5.01
C GLY A 429 22.89 2.84 4.64
N MET A 430 23.34 2.40 3.47
CA MET A 430 24.68 2.75 2.95
C MET A 430 24.69 4.06 2.15
N GLY A 431 23.52 4.58 1.79
CA GLY A 431 23.36 5.74 0.91
C GLY A 431 23.76 5.48 -0.55
N TYR A 432 23.64 6.53 -1.36
CA TYR A 432 23.74 6.45 -2.83
C TYR A 432 25.02 7.04 -3.40
N ASP A 433 25.94 7.51 -2.56
CA ASP A 433 27.26 7.98 -2.98
C ASP A 433 27.98 6.84 -3.70
N ILE A 434 28.31 7.05 -4.97
CA ILE A 434 28.95 6.07 -5.86
C ILE A 434 30.26 5.49 -5.31
N THR A 435 30.92 6.21 -4.38
CA THR A 435 32.16 5.77 -3.72
C THR A 435 31.92 4.85 -2.51
N LYS A 436 30.69 4.80 -1.99
CA LYS A 436 30.31 4.08 -0.76
C LYS A 436 29.27 3.00 -1.01
N THR A 437 28.28 3.27 -1.84
CA THR A 437 27.13 2.41 -2.10
C THR A 437 27.52 1.00 -2.48
N LEU A 438 26.79 0.00 -1.97
CA LEU A 438 27.04 -1.40 -2.29
C LEU A 438 26.69 -1.73 -3.74
N GLY A 439 25.83 -0.95 -4.40
CA GLY A 439 25.58 -1.04 -5.84
C GLY A 439 26.83 -0.83 -6.70
N ASN A 440 27.91 -0.26 -6.16
CA ASN A 440 29.17 -0.03 -6.85
C ASN A 440 30.41 -0.60 -6.12
N LYS A 441 30.23 -1.64 -5.30
CA LYS A 441 31.33 -2.37 -4.63
C LYS A 441 31.50 -3.76 -5.25
N PRO A 442 32.55 -4.01 -6.06
CA PRO A 442 32.71 -5.29 -6.77
C PRO A 442 32.77 -6.54 -5.88
N ASP A 443 33.24 -6.43 -4.63
CA ASP A 443 33.21 -7.57 -3.69
C ASP A 443 31.78 -8.05 -3.38
N TRP A 444 30.76 -7.21 -3.61
CA TRP A 444 29.34 -7.52 -3.46
C TRP A 444 28.66 -7.94 -4.78
N GLU A 445 29.38 -8.05 -5.90
CA GLU A 445 28.83 -8.44 -7.22
C GLU A 445 28.08 -9.77 -7.13
N LEU A 446 28.69 -10.76 -6.46
CA LEU A 446 28.13 -12.10 -6.33
C LEU A 446 26.77 -12.08 -5.60
N ALA A 447 26.68 -11.36 -4.47
CA ALA A 447 25.46 -11.26 -3.68
C ALA A 447 24.31 -10.59 -4.45
N HIS A 448 24.60 -9.50 -5.18
CA HIS A 448 23.60 -8.81 -6.01
C HIS A 448 23.10 -9.72 -7.14
N ILE A 449 24.04 -10.30 -7.91
CA ILE A 449 23.68 -11.13 -9.06
C ILE A 449 22.94 -12.39 -8.62
N GLN A 450 23.35 -13.06 -7.52
CA GLN A 450 22.65 -14.25 -7.03
C GLN A 450 21.21 -13.96 -6.61
N ARG A 451 20.94 -12.83 -5.95
CA ARG A 451 19.57 -12.42 -5.58
C ARG A 451 18.68 -12.19 -6.82
N MET A 452 19.22 -11.52 -7.85
CA MET A 452 18.50 -11.35 -9.14
C MET A 452 18.32 -12.68 -9.89
N GLN A 453 19.35 -13.51 -9.94
CA GLN A 453 19.33 -14.83 -10.59
C GLN A 453 18.27 -15.72 -9.99
N ARG A 454 18.24 -15.82 -8.67
CA ARG A 454 17.33 -16.71 -7.95
C ARG A 454 15.87 -16.29 -8.12
N MET A 455 15.56 -14.99 -8.09
CA MET A 455 14.22 -14.51 -8.42
C MET A 455 13.80 -14.96 -9.83
N ILE A 456 14.61 -14.61 -10.84
CA ILE A 456 14.26 -14.89 -12.24
C ILE A 456 14.16 -16.39 -12.49
N GLU A 457 15.07 -17.21 -11.97
CA GLU A 457 15.01 -18.65 -12.21
C GLU A 457 13.80 -19.31 -11.55
N ARG A 458 13.36 -18.83 -10.39
CA ARG A 458 12.13 -19.32 -9.74
C ARG A 458 10.89 -18.93 -10.53
N ASP A 459 10.84 -17.68 -11.00
CA ASP A 459 9.57 -17.04 -11.41
C ASP A 459 9.42 -16.86 -12.93
N LYS A 460 10.42 -17.23 -13.73
CA LYS A 460 10.48 -17.05 -15.20
C LYS A 460 9.25 -17.48 -15.99
N ASN A 461 8.48 -18.45 -15.49
CA ASN A 461 7.33 -19.04 -16.16
C ASN A 461 5.99 -18.38 -15.82
N HIS A 462 5.94 -17.46 -14.86
CA HIS A 462 4.71 -16.74 -14.54
C HIS A 462 4.33 -15.76 -15.64
N THR A 463 3.06 -15.84 -16.06
CA THR A 463 2.53 -15.04 -17.16
C THR A 463 2.29 -13.60 -16.72
N SER A 464 1.88 -13.40 -15.46
CA SER A 464 1.59 -12.13 -14.81
C SER A 464 2.79 -11.21 -14.72
N ILE A 465 4.00 -11.75 -14.58
CA ILE A 465 5.22 -10.97 -14.51
C ILE A 465 5.46 -10.35 -15.87
N ILE A 466 5.36 -9.02 -15.95
CA ILE A 466 5.60 -8.26 -17.19
C ILE A 466 6.89 -7.45 -17.13
N ILE A 467 7.45 -7.21 -15.94
CA ILE A 467 8.67 -6.42 -15.73
C ILE A 467 9.52 -7.10 -14.64
N TRP A 468 10.83 -7.09 -14.82
CA TRP A 468 11.80 -7.41 -13.75
C TRP A 468 12.32 -6.12 -13.12
N SER A 469 12.33 -6.02 -11.80
CA SER A 469 13.03 -4.97 -11.05
C SER A 469 14.30 -5.51 -10.41
N MET A 470 15.41 -4.77 -10.53
CA MET A 470 16.70 -5.19 -10.00
C MET A 470 16.82 -5.01 -8.48
N GLY A 471 15.93 -4.27 -7.84
CA GLY A 471 15.96 -3.94 -6.41
C GLY A 471 15.39 -2.56 -6.13
N ASN A 472 15.59 -2.05 -4.92
CA ASN A 472 15.09 -0.76 -4.47
C ASN A 472 16.19 0.01 -3.74
N GLU A 473 16.29 1.33 -3.93
CA GLU A 473 17.08 2.24 -3.09
C GLU A 473 18.47 1.71 -2.63
N ALA A 474 19.22 1.10 -3.55
CA ALA A 474 20.52 0.47 -3.25
C ALA A 474 21.70 1.20 -3.92
N GLY A 475 21.50 2.48 -4.27
CA GLY A 475 22.40 3.27 -5.12
C GLY A 475 22.50 2.72 -6.55
N ASN A 476 23.49 3.13 -7.33
CA ASN A 476 23.73 2.53 -8.65
C ASN A 476 25.21 2.24 -8.87
N GLY A 477 25.55 1.50 -9.92
CA GLY A 477 26.92 1.33 -10.36
C GLY A 477 27.24 -0.08 -10.86
N TYR A 478 28.50 -0.48 -10.70
CA TYR A 478 29.06 -1.70 -11.27
C TYR A 478 28.17 -2.94 -11.06
N ASN A 479 27.68 -3.20 -9.85
CA ASN A 479 26.90 -4.42 -9.57
C ASN A 479 25.55 -4.43 -10.30
N PHE A 480 24.87 -3.27 -10.40
CA PHE A 480 23.62 -3.14 -11.14
C PHE A 480 23.82 -3.18 -12.66
N TYR A 481 24.91 -2.60 -13.18
CA TYR A 481 25.25 -2.74 -14.60
C TYR A 481 25.50 -4.19 -15.00
N ARG A 482 26.18 -4.96 -14.14
CA ARG A 482 26.39 -6.41 -14.34
C ARG A 482 25.07 -7.18 -14.25
N GLY A 483 24.23 -6.83 -13.27
CA GLY A 483 22.87 -7.35 -13.12
C GLY A 483 22.02 -7.15 -14.37
N TYR A 484 21.87 -5.90 -14.83
CA TYR A 484 21.10 -5.55 -16.03
C TYR A 484 21.58 -6.35 -17.26
N LEU A 485 22.89 -6.37 -17.52
CA LEU A 485 23.45 -7.13 -18.65
C LEU A 485 23.21 -8.64 -18.53
N TRP A 486 23.27 -9.19 -17.31
CA TRP A 486 22.94 -10.60 -17.09
C TRP A 486 21.46 -10.87 -17.41
N ILE A 487 20.55 -10.06 -16.87
CA ILE A 487 19.09 -10.22 -17.08
C ILE A 487 18.75 -10.07 -18.57
N LYS A 488 19.23 -9.03 -19.27
CA LYS A 488 18.95 -8.83 -20.72
C LYS A 488 19.43 -10.00 -21.58
N ASN A 489 20.51 -10.67 -21.17
CA ASN A 489 21.00 -11.87 -21.86
C ASN A 489 20.18 -13.11 -21.51
N ARG A 490 19.66 -13.19 -20.28
CA ARG A 490 18.91 -14.33 -19.76
C ARG A 490 17.45 -14.36 -20.19
N ASP A 491 16.74 -13.24 -20.10
CA ASP A 491 15.33 -13.10 -20.48
C ASP A 491 15.14 -11.87 -21.38
N LYS A 492 14.73 -12.12 -22.62
CA LYS A 492 14.42 -11.09 -23.63
C LYS A 492 12.92 -10.82 -23.76
N SER A 493 12.08 -11.56 -23.04
CA SER A 493 10.63 -11.50 -23.14
C SER A 493 9.99 -10.43 -22.24
N ARG A 494 10.79 -9.80 -21.37
CA ARG A 494 10.34 -8.78 -20.41
C ARG A 494 11.34 -7.61 -20.34
N PRO A 495 10.86 -6.36 -20.21
CA PRO A 495 11.68 -5.21 -19.83
C PRO A 495 12.21 -5.28 -18.40
N ILE A 496 13.24 -4.49 -18.12
CA ILE A 496 13.87 -4.33 -16.82
C ILE A 496 13.67 -2.90 -16.32
N GLN A 497 13.33 -2.72 -15.05
CA GLN A 497 13.34 -1.42 -14.39
C GLN A 497 14.32 -1.39 -13.21
N TYR A 498 14.81 -0.20 -12.90
CA TYR A 498 15.54 0.07 -11.67
C TYR A 498 15.56 1.58 -11.42
N GLU A 499 14.83 2.05 -10.43
CA GLU A 499 14.65 3.48 -10.20
C GLU A 499 15.97 4.20 -9.99
N ARG A 500 16.90 3.59 -9.23
CA ARG A 500 18.17 4.25 -8.90
C ARG A 500 19.11 4.42 -10.08
N ALA A 501 18.77 3.90 -11.27
CA ALA A 501 19.36 4.32 -12.54
C ALA A 501 19.10 5.82 -12.84
N THR A 502 18.29 6.51 -12.04
CA THR A 502 18.16 7.97 -12.01
C THR A 502 19.54 8.66 -11.90
N ALA A 503 19.80 9.55 -12.85
CA ALA A 503 20.96 10.44 -12.90
C ALA A 503 20.49 11.90 -12.94
N GLY A 504 21.21 12.81 -12.27
CA GLY A 504 20.82 14.21 -12.19
C GLY A 504 19.80 14.47 -11.09
N ALA A 505 18.69 15.14 -11.41
CA ALA A 505 17.63 15.43 -10.43
C ALA A 505 16.73 14.20 -10.20
N TRP A 506 16.08 14.15 -9.03
CA TRP A 506 15.12 13.12 -8.66
C TRP A 506 13.84 13.16 -9.51
N ASP A 507 13.44 14.35 -9.95
CA ASP A 507 12.27 14.55 -10.81
C ASP A 507 12.35 15.81 -11.67
N GLY A 508 11.31 16.06 -12.48
CA GLY A 508 11.18 17.29 -13.25
C GLY A 508 12.01 17.33 -14.53
N LYS A 509 12.25 18.55 -15.02
CA LYS A 509 12.96 18.81 -16.28
C LYS A 509 14.40 18.26 -16.34
N ASP A 510 15.04 18.12 -15.18
CA ASP A 510 16.45 17.73 -15.06
C ASP A 510 16.62 16.23 -14.71
N LEU A 511 15.51 15.49 -14.62
CA LEU A 511 15.49 14.04 -14.46
C LEU A 511 16.12 13.36 -15.67
N LYS A 512 17.10 12.49 -15.42
CA LYS A 512 17.68 11.60 -16.43
C LYS A 512 17.72 10.18 -15.88
N PHE A 513 17.80 9.21 -16.78
CA PHE A 513 17.95 7.80 -16.43
C PHE A 513 19.11 7.21 -17.24
N GLU A 514 19.98 6.47 -16.59
CA GLU A 514 21.04 5.69 -17.21
C GLU A 514 20.49 4.53 -18.06
N TRP A 515 21.37 3.80 -18.74
CA TRP A 515 21.02 2.80 -19.75
C TRP A 515 20.59 1.45 -19.17
N ASP A 516 20.84 1.23 -17.88
CA ASP A 516 20.54 0.04 -17.09
C ASP A 516 19.08 0.00 -16.57
N SER A 517 18.19 0.78 -17.17
CA SER A 517 16.73 0.67 -17.00
C SER A 517 16.01 0.92 -18.33
N ASP A 518 15.11 0.01 -18.70
CA ASP A 518 14.27 0.10 -19.90
C ASP A 518 13.06 1.04 -19.69
N ILE A 519 12.76 1.41 -18.44
CA ILE A 519 11.62 2.24 -18.01
C ILE A 519 12.16 3.48 -17.28
N ILE A 520 11.43 4.58 -17.35
CA ILE A 520 11.68 5.78 -16.53
C ILE A 520 10.74 5.68 -15.35
N ASP A 521 11.24 5.19 -14.22
CA ASP A 521 10.44 4.77 -13.07
C ASP A 521 10.70 5.55 -11.78
N PRO A 522 10.69 6.90 -11.78
CA PRO A 522 11.01 7.67 -10.58
C PRO A 522 9.99 7.43 -9.45
N MET A 523 10.40 7.68 -8.21
CA MET A 523 9.51 7.69 -7.06
C MET A 523 9.03 9.13 -6.75
N TYR A 524 7.75 9.29 -6.44
CA TYR A 524 7.14 10.50 -5.87
C TYR A 524 7.31 11.79 -6.70
N SER A 525 7.43 11.67 -8.02
CA SER A 525 7.44 12.84 -8.90
C SER A 525 6.08 13.51 -8.91
N SER A 526 5.99 14.75 -8.46
CA SER A 526 4.70 15.46 -8.42
C SER A 526 4.07 15.68 -9.80
N PRO A 527 2.74 15.89 -9.90
CA PRO A 527 2.09 16.17 -11.19
C PRO A 527 2.70 17.36 -11.96
N ASN A 528 3.14 18.41 -11.24
CA ASN A 528 3.82 19.54 -11.87
C ASN A 528 5.19 19.14 -12.44
N LYS A 529 5.92 18.27 -11.74
CA LYS A 529 7.25 17.80 -12.16
C LYS A 529 7.16 16.83 -13.32
N MET A 530 6.12 16.01 -13.37
CA MET A 530 5.79 15.21 -14.54
C MET A 530 5.53 16.10 -15.78
N GLU A 531 4.78 17.19 -15.64
CA GLU A 531 4.56 18.16 -16.73
C GLU A 531 5.87 18.86 -17.13
N GLU A 532 6.72 19.25 -16.18
CA GLU A 532 8.06 19.79 -16.49
C GLU A 532 8.92 18.78 -17.26
N TYR A 533 8.89 17.50 -16.88
CA TYR A 533 9.65 16.43 -17.54
C TYR A 533 9.25 16.27 -19.00
N ILE A 534 7.95 16.11 -19.30
CA ILE A 534 7.49 15.86 -20.67
C ILE A 534 7.68 17.08 -21.57
N LEU A 535 7.61 18.30 -21.03
CA LEU A 535 7.95 19.52 -21.77
C LEU A 535 9.43 19.58 -22.16
N ALA A 536 10.32 19.10 -21.27
CA ALA A 536 11.75 19.01 -21.56
C ALA A 536 12.10 17.80 -22.46
N ASN A 537 11.26 16.77 -22.49
CA ASN A 537 11.47 15.51 -23.19
C ASN A 537 10.23 15.12 -24.02
N PRO A 538 9.87 15.84 -25.10
CA PRO A 538 8.56 15.71 -25.76
C PRO A 538 8.29 14.37 -26.46
N ASN A 539 9.26 13.46 -26.53
CA ASN A 539 9.11 12.12 -27.13
C ASN A 539 10.07 11.13 -26.42
N PRO A 540 9.82 10.76 -25.15
CA PRO A 540 10.72 9.86 -24.45
C PRO A 540 10.73 8.49 -25.14
N SER A 541 11.91 7.89 -25.30
CA SER A 541 12.07 6.57 -25.92
C SER A 541 11.67 5.41 -25.00
N ARG A 542 11.44 5.70 -23.72
CA ARG A 542 11.06 4.78 -22.65
C ARG A 542 9.73 5.22 -22.04
N PRO A 543 8.88 4.29 -21.59
CA PRO A 543 7.67 4.62 -20.86
C PRO A 543 8.02 5.24 -19.50
N TYR A 544 7.19 6.17 -19.05
CA TYR A 544 7.26 6.76 -17.72
C TYR A 544 6.22 6.08 -16.83
N ILE A 545 6.68 5.31 -15.85
CA ILE A 545 5.84 4.52 -14.94
C ILE A 545 6.42 4.64 -13.53
N GLN A 546 5.82 5.44 -12.66
CA GLN A 546 6.38 5.67 -11.32
C GLN A 546 6.38 4.37 -10.50
N CYS A 547 7.55 3.92 -10.03
CA CYS A 547 7.61 2.73 -9.19
C CYS A 547 6.96 2.97 -7.82
N GLU A 548 6.89 4.23 -7.37
CA GLU A 548 6.14 4.69 -6.19
C GLU A 548 5.55 6.07 -6.44
N TYR A 549 4.28 6.29 -6.11
CA TYR A 549 3.66 7.62 -6.09
C TYR A 549 2.51 7.67 -5.10
N ALA A 550 2.00 8.88 -4.83
CA ALA A 550 0.83 9.11 -3.99
C ALA A 550 0.91 8.43 -2.60
N HIS A 551 1.92 8.80 -1.81
CA HIS A 551 2.18 8.22 -0.49
C HIS A 551 0.96 8.27 0.44
N ALA A 552 0.43 7.12 0.85
CA ALA A 552 -0.89 6.99 1.47
C ALA A 552 -0.89 6.92 3.01
N MET A 553 0.19 7.40 3.64
CA MET A 553 0.34 7.46 5.10
C MET A 553 -0.71 8.32 5.81
N GLY A 554 -1.49 7.69 6.68
CA GLY A 554 -2.58 8.33 7.40
C GLY A 554 -3.63 8.95 6.46
N ASN A 555 -4.22 10.08 6.85
CA ASN A 555 -5.13 10.87 6.02
C ASN A 555 -4.37 11.61 4.90
N SER A 556 -4.23 10.95 3.75
CA SER A 556 -3.39 11.40 2.62
C SER A 556 -4.11 11.30 1.26
N MET A 557 -3.36 11.21 0.15
CA MET A 557 -3.85 11.09 -1.23
C MET A 557 -4.87 12.14 -1.65
N GLY A 558 -4.71 13.38 -1.18
CA GLY A 558 -5.15 14.55 -1.95
C GLY A 558 -4.41 14.55 -3.29
N ASN A 559 -4.69 15.37 -4.29
CA ASN A 559 -3.98 15.34 -5.59
C ASN A 559 -3.93 13.99 -6.36
N PHE A 560 -4.55 12.90 -5.90
CA PHE A 560 -4.55 11.63 -6.63
C PHE A 560 -5.18 11.75 -8.03
N LYS A 561 -6.26 12.53 -8.13
CA LYS A 561 -6.87 12.87 -9.42
C LYS A 561 -5.91 13.64 -10.33
N ASP A 562 -5.09 14.53 -9.77
CA ASP A 562 -4.16 15.36 -10.54
C ASP A 562 -3.08 14.53 -11.22
N TYR A 563 -2.58 13.49 -10.55
CA TYR A 563 -1.71 12.49 -11.19
C TYR A 563 -2.36 11.88 -12.43
N TRP A 564 -3.59 11.39 -12.30
CA TRP A 564 -4.29 10.69 -13.37
C TRP A 564 -4.73 11.60 -14.51
N ASP A 565 -4.98 12.88 -14.23
CA ASP A 565 -5.19 13.88 -15.27
C ASP A 565 -3.92 14.06 -16.13
N VAL A 566 -2.72 14.03 -15.51
CA VAL A 566 -1.44 14.11 -16.24
C VAL A 566 -1.12 12.80 -16.97
N TYR A 567 -1.33 11.63 -16.34
CA TYR A 567 -1.13 10.32 -16.99
C TYR A 567 -1.99 10.18 -18.25
N ARG A 568 -3.28 10.51 -18.17
CA ARG A 568 -4.22 10.38 -19.29
C ARG A 568 -3.98 11.38 -20.41
N LYS A 569 -3.26 12.47 -20.13
CA LYS A 569 -2.95 13.52 -21.10
C LYS A 569 -1.78 13.16 -22.02
N HIS A 570 -0.83 12.33 -21.55
CA HIS A 570 0.44 12.07 -22.23
C HIS A 570 0.62 10.57 -22.52
N PRO A 571 0.68 10.11 -23.79
CA PRO A 571 0.72 8.68 -24.11
C PRO A 571 1.88 7.88 -23.49
N ASN A 572 3.04 8.50 -23.29
CA ASN A 572 4.21 7.85 -22.69
C ASN A 572 4.11 7.70 -21.17
N PHE A 573 3.13 8.34 -20.53
CA PHE A 573 2.92 8.31 -19.09
C PHE A 573 1.87 7.24 -18.78
N GLN A 574 2.33 6.11 -18.26
CA GLN A 574 1.50 4.90 -18.17
C GLN A 574 1.11 4.54 -16.75
N GLY A 575 1.00 5.52 -15.84
CA GLY A 575 0.60 5.30 -14.45
C GLY A 575 1.78 4.96 -13.55
N GLY A 576 1.54 4.10 -12.57
CA GLY A 576 2.54 3.74 -11.56
C GLY A 576 1.96 2.89 -10.44
N PHE A 577 2.74 2.76 -9.35
CA PHE A 577 2.35 1.99 -8.17
C PHE A 577 2.21 2.87 -6.94
N ILE A 578 1.05 2.83 -6.29
CA ILE A 578 0.79 3.60 -5.08
C ILE A 578 1.64 3.05 -3.92
N TRP A 579 2.18 3.92 -3.07
CA TRP A 579 2.85 3.53 -1.82
C TRP A 579 1.93 3.73 -0.60
N ASP A 580 1.40 2.68 0.02
CA ASP A 580 1.44 1.27 -0.35
C ASP A 580 0.07 0.58 -0.14
N MET A 581 0.01 -0.75 -0.26
CA MET A 581 -1.25 -1.47 -0.24
C MET A 581 -1.86 -1.57 1.16
N ILE A 582 -1.09 -2.00 2.17
CA ILE A 582 -1.60 -2.39 3.49
C ILE A 582 -0.76 -1.73 4.59
N ASP A 583 -1.41 -1.04 5.53
CA ASP A 583 -0.75 -0.58 6.76
C ASP A 583 -0.03 -1.74 7.47
N GLN A 584 1.24 -1.59 7.83
CA GLN A 584 2.04 -2.72 8.30
C GLN A 584 2.01 -2.92 9.82
N SER A 585 1.22 -2.15 10.58
CA SER A 585 1.11 -2.31 12.03
C SER A 585 0.74 -3.74 12.47
N VAL A 586 1.33 -4.17 13.59
CA VAL A 586 1.03 -5.46 14.23
C VAL A 586 0.24 -5.28 15.52
N TYR A 587 -0.54 -6.27 15.93
CA TYR A 587 -1.31 -6.17 17.17
C TYR A 587 -0.42 -6.26 18.41
N LYS A 588 -0.71 -5.40 19.39
CA LYS A 588 -0.13 -5.47 20.74
C LYS A 588 -1.21 -5.26 21.78
N ILE A 589 -1.13 -6.02 22.88
CA ILE A 589 -1.99 -5.81 24.06
C ILE A 589 -1.18 -5.02 25.10
N LEU A 590 -1.73 -3.89 25.53
CA LEU A 590 -1.16 -3.04 26.58
C LEU A 590 -1.41 -3.65 27.97
N PRO A 591 -0.68 -3.21 29.02
CA PRO A 591 -0.87 -3.72 30.39
C PRO A 591 -2.31 -3.57 30.94
N ASP A 592 -3.08 -2.62 30.43
CA ASP A 592 -4.49 -2.38 30.83
C ASP A 592 -5.51 -3.23 30.03
N GLY A 593 -5.04 -4.06 29.09
CA GLY A 593 -5.86 -4.90 28.23
C GLY A 593 -6.28 -4.25 26.90
N THR A 594 -5.93 -2.98 26.66
CA THR A 594 -6.22 -2.31 25.38
C THR A 594 -5.44 -2.95 24.25
N ARG A 595 -6.11 -3.32 23.15
CA ARG A 595 -5.45 -3.78 21.92
C ARG A 595 -5.15 -2.59 21.02
N ILE A 596 -3.87 -2.36 20.74
CA ILE A 596 -3.40 -1.33 19.81
C ILE A 596 -2.88 -1.95 18.51
N LEU A 597 -2.82 -1.12 17.47
CA LEU A 597 -2.07 -1.35 16.25
C LEU A 597 -0.69 -0.72 16.45
N ALA A 598 0.27 -1.53 16.88
CA ALA A 598 1.60 -1.07 17.23
C ALA A 598 2.42 -0.76 15.97
N TYR A 599 3.28 0.23 16.08
CA TYR A 599 4.25 0.67 15.07
C TYR A 599 5.63 0.87 15.74
N GLY A 600 6.59 1.46 15.02
CA GLY A 600 7.94 1.62 15.56
C GLY A 600 7.94 2.34 16.91
N GLY A 601 8.75 1.85 17.85
CA GLY A 601 8.87 2.40 19.20
C GLY A 601 7.94 1.76 20.22
N ASP A 602 6.95 0.97 19.79
CA ASP A 602 6.09 0.21 20.72
C ASP A 602 6.77 -1.05 21.24
N PHE A 603 7.78 -1.56 20.55
CA PHE A 603 8.48 -2.79 20.94
C PHE A 603 9.93 -2.51 21.33
N GLY A 604 10.48 -3.42 22.11
CA GLY A 604 11.88 -3.39 22.51
C GLY A 604 12.22 -2.33 23.58
N PRO A 605 13.50 -2.30 24.01
CA PRO A 605 14.03 -1.27 24.90
C PRO A 605 14.03 0.12 24.26
N LYS A 606 14.05 1.15 25.10
CA LYS A 606 14.02 2.58 24.70
C LYS A 606 15.17 3.00 23.76
N ASP A 607 16.32 2.34 23.85
CA ASP A 607 17.51 2.69 23.07
C ASP A 607 17.51 2.10 21.65
N VAL A 608 16.55 1.20 21.35
CA VAL A 608 16.34 0.70 19.99
C VAL A 608 15.77 1.83 19.14
N LYS A 609 16.42 2.10 18.01
CA LYS A 609 15.98 3.14 17.07
C LYS A 609 14.62 2.81 16.48
N SER A 610 13.86 3.86 16.16
CA SER A 610 12.53 3.75 15.59
C SER A 610 12.23 4.94 14.68
N ASP A 611 11.56 4.66 13.56
CA ASP A 611 10.98 5.67 12.66
C ASP A 611 9.46 5.85 12.86
N ASN A 612 8.97 5.52 14.07
CA ASN A 612 7.61 5.76 14.54
C ASN A 612 6.58 5.10 13.60
N ASN A 613 5.53 5.83 13.21
CA ASN A 613 4.41 5.33 12.41
C ASN A 613 4.68 5.33 10.90
N PHE A 614 5.92 5.59 10.45
CA PHE A 614 6.27 5.66 9.03
C PHE A 614 6.07 4.33 8.27
N VAL A 615 5.84 3.23 8.99
CA VAL A 615 5.49 1.90 8.46
C VAL A 615 4.00 1.76 8.05
N ASN A 616 3.17 2.77 8.31
CA ASN A 616 1.73 2.74 8.06
C ASN A 616 1.34 3.65 6.88
N ASN A 617 1.39 3.08 5.68
CA ASN A 617 1.32 3.81 4.41
C ASN A 617 0.17 3.28 3.54
N GLY A 618 -0.75 2.50 4.11
CA GLY A 618 -1.68 1.67 3.35
C GLY A 618 -2.86 2.42 2.75
N VAL A 619 -3.19 2.09 1.50
CA VAL A 619 -4.54 2.38 0.97
C VAL A 619 -5.62 1.54 1.67
N PHE A 620 -5.26 0.38 2.21
CA PHE A 620 -6.12 -0.43 3.07
C PHE A 620 -5.50 -0.58 4.46
N THR A 621 -6.36 -0.73 5.46
CA THR A 621 -5.96 -1.03 6.84
C THR A 621 -5.35 -2.43 6.95
N VAL A 622 -4.72 -2.72 8.09
CA VAL A 622 -4.15 -4.06 8.40
C VAL A 622 -5.17 -5.20 8.22
N ASP A 623 -6.46 -4.90 8.42
CA ASP A 623 -7.60 -5.82 8.30
C ASP A 623 -8.21 -5.86 6.89
N ARG A 624 -7.51 -5.28 5.90
CA ARG A 624 -7.91 -5.23 4.49
C ARG A 624 -9.26 -4.51 4.31
N LYS A 625 -9.47 -3.43 5.06
CA LYS A 625 -10.61 -2.51 4.90
C LYS A 625 -10.14 -1.23 4.23
N PRO A 626 -10.95 -0.59 3.38
CA PRO A 626 -10.54 0.65 2.71
C PRO A 626 -10.31 1.77 3.74
N ASN A 627 -9.13 2.38 3.71
CA ASN A 627 -8.96 3.73 4.24
C ASN A 627 -9.78 4.70 3.37
N PRO A 628 -10.18 5.90 3.86
CA PRO A 628 -11.05 6.80 3.12
C PRO A 628 -10.52 7.17 1.72
N HIS A 629 -9.19 7.33 1.58
CA HIS A 629 -8.55 7.56 0.29
C HIS A 629 -8.65 6.40 -0.71
N ALA A 630 -8.90 5.16 -0.29
CA ALA A 630 -9.12 4.05 -1.21
C ALA A 630 -10.37 4.24 -2.07
N LEU A 631 -11.37 4.97 -1.57
CA LEU A 631 -12.58 5.30 -2.32
C LEU A 631 -12.29 6.33 -3.42
N GLU A 632 -11.41 7.30 -3.14
CA GLU A 632 -10.87 8.22 -4.14
C GLU A 632 -10.11 7.46 -5.22
N MET A 633 -9.19 6.59 -4.80
CA MET A 633 -8.42 5.73 -5.68
C MET A 633 -9.33 4.91 -6.61
N ARG A 634 -10.29 4.17 -6.06
CA ARG A 634 -11.21 3.33 -6.85
C ARG A 634 -11.93 4.11 -7.95
N ASN A 635 -12.39 5.32 -7.63
CA ASN A 635 -13.12 6.15 -8.58
C ASN A 635 -12.20 6.75 -9.66
N VAL A 636 -11.04 7.30 -9.28
CA VAL A 636 -10.07 7.85 -10.24
C VAL A 636 -9.52 6.77 -11.19
N LEU A 637 -9.30 5.55 -10.69
CA LEU A 637 -8.77 4.41 -11.44
C LEU A 637 -9.80 3.67 -12.32
N GLN A 638 -11.09 4.00 -12.25
CA GLN A 638 -12.12 3.28 -12.99
C GLN A 638 -11.89 3.32 -14.51
N ASN A 639 -12.31 2.27 -15.23
CA ASN A 639 -12.07 2.10 -16.67
C ASN A 639 -13.21 2.60 -17.56
N ILE A 640 -14.28 3.16 -16.97
CA ILE A 640 -15.40 3.72 -17.73
C ILE A 640 -15.53 5.19 -17.33
N LEU A 641 -15.24 6.08 -18.26
CA LEU A 641 -15.24 7.52 -18.04
C LEU A 641 -16.50 8.13 -18.67
N THR A 642 -17.18 9.02 -17.94
CA THR A 642 -18.38 9.70 -18.44
C THR A 642 -18.17 11.20 -18.42
N SER A 643 -18.56 11.89 -19.49
CA SER A 643 -18.57 13.34 -19.56
C SER A 643 -19.79 13.85 -20.31
N TRP A 644 -19.99 15.16 -20.33
CA TRP A 644 -20.99 15.78 -21.20
C TRP A 644 -20.53 15.79 -22.65
N GLU A 645 -21.37 15.29 -23.55
CA GLU A 645 -21.30 15.64 -24.97
C GLU A 645 -22.08 16.94 -25.22
N ASN A 646 -23.31 17.00 -24.69
CA ASN A 646 -24.14 18.18 -24.73
C ASN A 646 -24.99 18.26 -23.45
N GLN A 647 -24.58 19.15 -22.54
CA GLN A 647 -25.25 19.34 -21.26
C GLN A 647 -26.68 19.87 -21.41
N ALA A 648 -27.01 20.69 -22.41
CA ALA A 648 -28.36 21.27 -22.54
C ALA A 648 -29.44 20.22 -22.86
N THR A 649 -29.06 19.17 -23.59
CA THR A 649 -29.93 18.06 -24.01
C THR A 649 -29.78 16.80 -23.16
N ALA A 650 -28.98 16.88 -22.09
CA ALA A 650 -28.58 15.74 -21.27
C ALA A 650 -27.97 14.57 -22.06
N THR A 651 -27.13 14.90 -23.05
CA THR A 651 -26.39 13.91 -23.82
C THR A 651 -25.02 13.67 -23.19
N ILE A 652 -24.79 12.45 -22.72
CA ILE A 652 -23.54 12.01 -22.12
C ILE A 652 -22.65 11.30 -23.15
N LYS A 653 -21.33 11.35 -22.95
CA LYS A 653 -20.32 10.58 -23.66
C LYS A 653 -19.72 9.56 -22.71
N VAL A 654 -19.74 8.28 -23.10
CA VAL A 654 -19.18 7.17 -22.32
C VAL A 654 -17.97 6.63 -23.07
N TYR A 655 -16.80 6.64 -22.43
CA TYR A 655 -15.53 6.14 -22.98
C TYR A 655 -15.09 4.87 -22.26
N ASN A 656 -14.74 3.85 -23.03
CA ASN A 656 -14.18 2.59 -22.54
C ASN A 656 -12.65 2.65 -22.51
N GLU A 657 -12.05 2.79 -21.33
CA GLU A 657 -10.59 2.83 -21.14
C GLU A 657 -9.95 1.42 -21.04
N PHE A 658 -10.75 0.35 -20.97
CA PHE A 658 -10.21 -1.02 -21.04
C PHE A 658 -9.43 -1.21 -22.35
N SER A 659 -8.31 -1.94 -22.28
CA SER A 659 -7.37 -2.18 -23.39
C SER A 659 -7.73 -3.40 -24.24
N PHE A 660 -8.51 -4.33 -23.69
CA PHE A 660 -8.90 -5.59 -24.36
C PHE A 660 -10.39 -5.91 -24.22
N LYS A 661 -11.04 -5.44 -23.15
CA LYS A 661 -12.43 -5.76 -22.81
C LYS A 661 -13.43 -4.75 -23.42
N ASP A 662 -14.56 -5.24 -23.93
CA ASP A 662 -15.71 -4.41 -24.32
C ASP A 662 -16.71 -4.22 -23.16
N LEU A 663 -17.72 -3.38 -23.35
CA LEU A 663 -18.74 -3.12 -22.33
C LEU A 663 -20.01 -3.97 -22.48
N SER A 664 -19.96 -5.08 -23.23
CA SER A 664 -21.14 -5.93 -23.48
C SER A 664 -21.68 -6.60 -22.21
N ASN A 665 -20.83 -6.87 -21.20
CA ASN A 665 -21.23 -7.35 -19.87
C ASN A 665 -21.64 -6.22 -18.90
N VAL A 666 -21.75 -4.97 -19.35
CA VAL A 666 -22.01 -3.81 -18.48
C VAL A 666 -23.37 -3.19 -18.80
N SER A 667 -24.07 -2.74 -17.77
CA SER A 667 -25.28 -1.91 -17.85
C SER A 667 -24.99 -0.54 -17.24
N LEU A 668 -25.51 0.52 -17.87
CA LEU A 668 -25.46 1.89 -17.34
C LEU A 668 -26.79 2.19 -16.65
N HIS A 669 -26.73 2.61 -15.40
CA HIS A 669 -27.88 3.11 -14.64
C HIS A 669 -27.69 4.60 -14.42
N TRP A 670 -28.73 5.39 -14.64
CA TRP A 670 -28.68 6.83 -14.45
C TRP A 670 -29.79 7.29 -13.51
N LYS A 671 -29.52 8.37 -12.78
CA LYS A 671 -30.46 9.05 -11.90
C LYS A 671 -30.35 10.56 -12.09
N LEU A 672 -31.48 11.23 -12.23
CA LEU A 672 -31.62 12.66 -12.04
C LEU A 672 -31.87 12.94 -10.56
N VAL A 673 -31.02 13.78 -9.98
CA VAL A 673 -31.09 14.20 -8.58
C VAL A 673 -31.37 15.70 -8.54
N LEU A 674 -32.47 16.09 -7.91
CA LEU A 674 -32.89 17.49 -7.74
C LEU A 674 -32.77 17.86 -6.26
N ASP A 675 -31.97 18.87 -5.94
CA ASP A 675 -31.76 19.34 -4.56
C ASP A 675 -31.42 18.19 -3.58
N GLY A 676 -30.60 17.24 -4.05
CA GLY A 676 -30.16 16.06 -3.31
C GLY A 676 -31.16 14.91 -3.20
N LYS A 677 -32.32 15.00 -3.88
CA LYS A 677 -33.36 13.96 -3.89
C LYS A 677 -33.48 13.31 -5.27
N ASP A 678 -33.56 11.99 -5.29
CA ASP A 678 -33.83 11.22 -6.51
C ASP A 678 -35.18 11.62 -7.12
N ASP A 679 -35.20 11.89 -8.43
CA ASP A 679 -36.38 12.37 -9.15
C ASP A 679 -36.77 11.47 -10.34
N ALA A 680 -35.81 11.11 -11.18
CA ALA A 680 -36.01 10.19 -12.30
C ALA A 680 -34.82 9.24 -12.41
N MET A 681 -35.06 8.04 -12.92
CA MET A 681 -34.00 7.06 -13.13
C MET A 681 -34.28 6.19 -14.35
N GLY A 682 -33.25 5.54 -14.87
CA GLY A 682 -33.39 4.57 -15.94
C GLY A 682 -32.12 3.76 -16.17
N THR A 683 -32.23 2.81 -17.08
CA THR A 683 -31.15 1.87 -17.39
C THR A 683 -30.96 1.79 -18.89
N ILE A 684 -29.69 1.69 -19.31
CA ILE A 684 -29.27 1.35 -20.67
C ILE A 684 -28.55 0.00 -20.56
N ASP A 685 -29.25 -1.07 -20.90
CA ASP A 685 -28.78 -2.45 -20.69
C ASP A 685 -27.67 -2.89 -21.64
N ASN A 686 -27.56 -2.25 -22.81
CA ASN A 686 -26.60 -2.64 -23.85
C ASN A 686 -25.63 -1.51 -24.16
N LEU A 687 -24.39 -1.65 -23.70
CA LEU A 687 -23.27 -0.78 -24.01
C LEU A 687 -22.38 -1.48 -25.05
N ASP A 688 -22.76 -1.40 -26.32
CA ASP A 688 -21.91 -1.83 -27.44
C ASP A 688 -20.82 -0.77 -27.67
N ILE A 689 -19.79 -0.82 -26.82
CA ILE A 689 -18.61 0.06 -26.83
C ILE A 689 -17.38 -0.84 -26.73
N LYS A 690 -16.60 -0.91 -27.80
CA LYS A 690 -15.36 -1.70 -27.84
C LYS A 690 -14.28 -1.03 -26.99
N SER A 691 -13.21 -1.78 -26.72
CA SER A 691 -12.02 -1.26 -26.05
C SER A 691 -11.49 0.01 -26.75
N ASN A 692 -11.15 1.03 -25.95
CA ASN A 692 -10.66 2.35 -26.39
C ASN A 692 -11.60 3.11 -27.36
N GLU A 693 -12.90 2.80 -27.37
CA GLU A 693 -13.92 3.56 -28.12
C GLU A 693 -14.85 4.33 -27.17
N PHE A 694 -15.65 5.26 -27.73
CA PHE A 694 -16.69 5.96 -27.00
C PHE A 694 -18.03 5.90 -27.73
N LYS A 695 -19.12 6.11 -26.98
CA LYS A 695 -20.47 6.26 -27.52
C LYS A 695 -21.25 7.32 -26.75
N THR A 696 -22.18 7.98 -27.42
CA THR A 696 -23.04 9.00 -26.82
C THR A 696 -24.43 8.45 -26.55
N PHE A 697 -25.03 8.91 -25.45
CA PHE A 697 -26.39 8.55 -25.05
C PHE A 697 -27.14 9.80 -24.61
N GLN A 698 -28.30 10.04 -25.22
CA GLN A 698 -29.22 11.06 -24.75
C GLN A 698 -30.06 10.47 -23.62
N LEU A 699 -29.98 11.05 -22.42
CA LEU A 699 -30.76 10.60 -21.27
C LEU A 699 -32.16 11.22 -21.31
N PRO A 700 -33.23 10.46 -21.07
CA PRO A 700 -34.61 10.97 -21.13
C PRO A 700 -34.96 11.73 -19.84
N VAL A 701 -34.28 12.85 -19.59
CA VAL A 701 -34.49 13.71 -18.43
C VAL A 701 -35.25 14.97 -18.82
N ASN A 702 -36.25 15.35 -18.03
CA ASN A 702 -36.98 16.61 -18.19
C ASN A 702 -37.03 17.36 -16.85
N VAL A 703 -36.66 18.63 -16.88
CA VAL A 703 -36.57 19.53 -15.71
C VAL A 703 -37.27 20.88 -15.92
N GLU A 704 -37.86 21.15 -17.09
CA GLU A 704 -38.35 22.51 -17.44
C GLU A 704 -39.47 23.00 -16.52
N GLU A 705 -40.31 22.10 -16.02
CA GLU A 705 -41.44 22.44 -15.14
C GLU A 705 -41.18 22.11 -13.65
N LYS A 706 -39.96 21.71 -13.29
CA LYS A 706 -39.62 21.27 -11.93
C LYS A 706 -39.06 22.44 -11.11
N GLN A 707 -39.47 22.53 -9.85
CA GLN A 707 -38.89 23.48 -8.90
C GLN A 707 -37.70 22.84 -8.18
N PHE A 708 -36.52 23.37 -8.41
CA PHE A 708 -35.27 22.97 -7.78
C PHE A 708 -34.27 24.14 -7.84
N GLN A 709 -33.23 24.11 -7.01
CA GLN A 709 -32.12 25.05 -7.10
C GLN A 709 -30.95 24.48 -7.91
N GLU A 710 -30.65 23.20 -7.76
CA GLU A 710 -29.61 22.51 -8.53
C GLU A 710 -29.97 21.06 -8.87
N ALA A 711 -29.40 20.57 -9.96
CA ALA A 711 -29.64 19.25 -10.50
C ALA A 711 -28.33 18.56 -10.88
N PHE A 712 -28.26 17.27 -10.59
CA PHE A 712 -27.16 16.38 -10.97
C PHE A 712 -27.69 15.19 -11.76
N ILE A 713 -26.85 14.65 -12.64
CA ILE A 713 -27.02 13.31 -13.20
C ILE A 713 -25.97 12.42 -12.58
N VAL A 714 -26.42 11.40 -11.83
CA VAL A 714 -25.56 10.33 -11.33
C VAL A 714 -25.64 9.17 -12.31
N VAL A 715 -24.50 8.66 -12.75
CA VAL A 715 -24.42 7.42 -13.54
C VAL A 715 -23.61 6.37 -12.80
N THR A 716 -24.04 5.12 -12.87
CA THR A 716 -23.33 3.97 -12.32
C THR A 716 -23.29 2.84 -13.35
N TYR A 717 -22.21 2.06 -13.32
CA TYR A 717 -21.97 0.97 -14.25
C TYR A 717 -21.88 -0.34 -13.50
N HIS A 718 -22.73 -1.30 -13.89
CA HIS A 718 -22.86 -2.58 -13.18
C HIS A 718 -22.66 -3.76 -14.13
N ILE A 719 -21.90 -4.76 -13.69
CA ILE A 719 -21.72 -6.00 -14.45
C ILE A 719 -23.00 -6.85 -14.45
N LYS A 720 -23.32 -7.46 -15.59
CA LYS A 720 -24.55 -8.25 -15.81
C LYS A 720 -24.38 -9.73 -15.46
N GLN A 721 -23.14 -10.21 -15.47
CA GLN A 721 -22.72 -11.57 -15.13
C GLN A 721 -21.54 -11.52 -14.16
N ASP A 722 -21.39 -12.57 -13.37
CA ASP A 722 -20.27 -12.71 -12.43
C ASP A 722 -18.93 -12.65 -13.17
N GLU A 723 -17.98 -11.94 -12.59
CA GLU A 723 -16.56 -11.99 -12.93
C GLU A 723 -15.78 -12.44 -11.69
N PRO A 724 -14.55 -12.95 -11.81
CA PRO A 724 -13.77 -13.35 -10.65
C PRO A 724 -13.72 -12.25 -9.58
N PHE A 725 -14.15 -12.58 -8.36
CA PHE A 725 -14.33 -11.68 -7.21
C PHE A 725 -15.41 -10.59 -7.32
N LEU A 726 -15.99 -10.38 -8.50
CA LEU A 726 -17.00 -9.35 -8.74
C LEU A 726 -18.35 -10.02 -9.01
N PRO A 727 -19.28 -10.03 -8.04
CA PRO A 727 -20.59 -10.64 -8.25
C PRO A 727 -21.43 -9.83 -9.25
N LYS A 728 -22.37 -10.48 -9.94
CA LYS A 728 -23.39 -9.83 -10.75
C LYS A 728 -24.01 -8.64 -10.02
N GLY A 729 -24.11 -7.52 -10.71
CA GLY A 729 -24.60 -6.25 -10.14
C GLY A 729 -23.52 -5.43 -9.44
N PHE A 730 -22.27 -5.88 -9.36
CA PHE A 730 -21.18 -5.09 -8.79
C PHE A 730 -20.94 -3.79 -9.57
N GLN A 731 -20.86 -2.67 -8.85
CA GLN A 731 -20.58 -1.36 -9.43
C GLN A 731 -19.09 -1.22 -9.76
N ILE A 732 -18.74 -1.15 -11.04
CA ILE A 732 -17.34 -1.04 -11.49
C ILE A 732 -16.90 0.40 -11.75
N ALA A 733 -17.84 1.31 -11.98
CA ALA A 733 -17.58 2.73 -12.22
C ALA A 733 -18.79 3.59 -11.84
N THR A 734 -18.55 4.86 -11.53
CA THR A 734 -19.60 5.87 -11.28
C THR A 734 -19.13 7.27 -11.64
N GLU A 735 -20.05 8.16 -11.97
CA GLU A 735 -19.78 9.58 -12.16
C GLU A 735 -21.00 10.41 -11.74
N GLN A 736 -20.78 11.61 -11.19
CA GLN A 736 -21.83 12.58 -10.91
C GLN A 736 -21.57 13.87 -11.68
N LEU A 737 -22.44 14.15 -12.65
CA LEU A 737 -22.35 15.32 -13.52
C LEU A 737 -23.27 16.43 -13.02
N ALA A 738 -22.71 17.61 -12.77
CA ALA A 738 -23.51 18.81 -12.57
C ALA A 738 -24.32 19.11 -13.85
N TYR A 739 -25.64 19.29 -13.72
CA TYR A 739 -26.57 19.39 -14.86
C TYR A 739 -27.17 20.78 -15.02
N LYS A 740 -27.96 21.29 -14.05
CA LYS A 740 -28.58 22.62 -14.13
C LYS A 740 -28.70 23.28 -12.76
N GLY A 741 -28.71 24.61 -12.74
CA GLY A 741 -28.94 25.39 -11.52
C GLY A 741 -27.71 25.53 -10.64
N THR A 742 -27.88 26.27 -9.54
CA THR A 742 -26.85 26.50 -8.51
C THR A 742 -27.56 26.78 -7.20
N TRP A 743 -27.17 26.08 -6.14
CA TRP A 743 -27.73 26.29 -4.82
C TRP A 743 -27.39 27.67 -4.24
N LYS A 744 -28.37 28.35 -3.65
CA LYS A 744 -28.19 29.61 -2.92
C LYS A 744 -29.06 29.61 -1.67
N ASN A 745 -28.43 29.74 -0.50
CA ASN A 745 -29.18 29.91 0.74
C ASN A 745 -29.62 31.36 0.93
N ASP A 746 -30.83 31.56 1.47
CA ASP A 746 -31.18 32.84 2.07
C ASP A 746 -30.70 32.88 3.52
N ILE A 747 -29.56 33.54 3.73
CA ILE A 747 -28.96 33.72 5.05
C ILE A 747 -29.43 35.00 5.76
N LYS A 748 -30.38 35.75 5.18
CA LYS A 748 -30.91 36.95 5.86
C LYS A 748 -31.69 36.56 7.10
N ILE A 749 -31.58 37.41 8.13
CA ILE A 749 -32.38 37.32 9.33
C ILE A 749 -33.47 38.39 9.27
N GLN A 750 -34.71 37.96 9.49
CA GLN A 750 -35.84 38.85 9.59
C GLN A 750 -36.03 39.33 11.02
N GLY A 751 -36.33 40.61 11.16
CA GLY A 751 -36.78 41.20 12.41
C GLY A 751 -38.03 40.52 12.96
N ALA A 752 -38.12 40.42 14.29
CA ALA A 752 -39.26 39.81 14.96
C ALA A 752 -39.68 40.67 16.18
N SER A 753 -39.88 40.05 17.34
CA SER A 753 -40.21 40.74 18.58
C SER A 753 -38.99 41.46 19.16
N LYS A 754 -39.23 42.38 20.10
CA LYS A 754 -38.16 43.11 20.79
C LYS A 754 -37.33 42.16 21.66
N ILE A 755 -36.01 42.34 21.64
CA ILE A 755 -35.06 41.65 22.51
C ILE A 755 -34.76 42.51 23.74
N THR A 756 -34.80 41.90 24.92
CA THR A 756 -34.36 42.50 26.18
C THR A 756 -32.85 42.36 26.31
N VAL A 757 -32.18 43.42 26.76
CA VAL A 757 -30.72 43.42 26.95
C VAL A 757 -30.41 43.59 28.44
N GLU A 758 -29.72 42.62 29.02
CA GLU A 758 -29.24 42.66 30.40
C GLU A 758 -27.72 42.85 30.40
N LYS A 759 -27.24 43.86 31.15
CA LYS A 759 -25.81 44.18 31.28
C LYS A 759 -25.33 43.76 32.65
N ASN A 760 -24.70 42.61 32.73
CA ASN A 760 -24.12 42.10 33.98
C ASN A 760 -22.65 42.51 34.10
N ILE A 761 -22.00 42.18 35.22
CA ILE A 761 -20.59 42.54 35.44
C ILE A 761 -19.69 41.92 34.36
N ASN A 762 -19.82 40.61 34.13
CA ASN A 762 -18.93 39.85 33.25
C ASN A 762 -19.51 39.55 31.85
N ASN A 763 -20.81 39.76 31.63
CA ASN A 763 -21.47 39.40 30.39
C ASN A 763 -22.55 40.40 29.96
N THR A 764 -22.92 40.32 28.69
CA THR A 764 -24.10 40.99 28.12
C THR A 764 -25.04 39.91 27.59
N VAL A 765 -26.30 39.94 28.02
CA VAL A 765 -27.30 38.91 27.69
C VAL A 765 -28.40 39.53 26.83
N PHE A 766 -28.67 38.89 25.69
CA PHE A 766 -29.77 39.20 24.78
C PHE A 766 -30.85 38.14 24.95
N LYS A 767 -32.04 38.55 25.37
CA LYS A 767 -33.12 37.63 25.76
C LYS A 767 -34.44 37.93 25.07
N SER A 768 -35.11 36.88 24.63
CA SER A 768 -36.52 36.85 24.21
C SER A 768 -37.25 35.71 24.91
N ASP A 769 -38.54 35.53 24.63
CA ASP A 769 -39.30 34.38 25.14
C ASP A 769 -38.79 33.04 24.61
N LYS A 770 -38.11 33.05 23.44
CA LYS A 770 -37.62 31.85 22.77
C LYS A 770 -36.12 31.62 22.94
N ALA A 771 -35.31 32.66 23.10
CA ALA A 771 -33.86 32.51 23.02
C ALA A 771 -33.13 33.38 24.02
N THR A 772 -32.00 32.88 24.51
CA THR A 772 -31.03 33.64 25.31
C THR A 772 -29.65 33.47 24.68
N ILE A 773 -29.01 34.58 24.33
CA ILE A 773 -27.64 34.63 23.81
C ILE A 773 -26.79 35.51 24.72
N THR A 774 -25.72 34.95 25.25
CA THR A 774 -24.84 35.58 26.22
C THR A 774 -23.46 35.80 25.60
N PHE A 775 -23.00 37.05 25.64
CA PHE A 775 -21.63 37.42 25.26
C PHE A 775 -20.78 37.63 26.50
N ASP A 776 -19.60 37.02 26.54
CA ASP A 776 -18.59 37.28 27.57
C ASP A 776 -17.90 38.62 27.28
N LYS A 777 -17.79 39.51 28.28
CA LYS A 777 -17.21 40.85 28.08
C LYS A 777 -15.70 40.85 27.93
N LYS A 778 -15.00 39.82 28.43
CA LYS A 778 -13.54 39.73 28.36
C LYS A 778 -13.10 39.30 26.96
N THR A 779 -13.79 38.33 26.40
CA THR A 779 -13.45 37.69 25.12
C THR A 779 -14.29 38.23 23.96
N GLY A 780 -15.47 38.80 24.21
CA GLY A 780 -16.38 39.25 23.16
C GLY A 780 -17.06 38.13 22.37
N PHE A 781 -16.81 36.86 22.73
CA PHE A 781 -17.42 35.69 22.11
C PHE A 781 -18.77 35.34 22.76
N ILE A 782 -19.60 34.60 22.02
CA ILE A 782 -20.83 34.02 22.57
C ILE A 782 -20.44 32.88 23.51
N SER A 783 -20.72 33.05 24.80
CA SER A 783 -20.43 32.08 25.88
C SER A 783 -21.67 31.34 26.38
N GLY A 784 -22.84 31.67 25.84
CA GLY A 784 -24.08 30.95 26.10
C GLY A 784 -25.08 31.17 24.99
N TYR A 785 -25.77 30.10 24.59
CA TYR A 785 -26.83 30.16 23.59
C TYR A 785 -27.84 29.05 23.91
N SER A 786 -29.07 29.43 24.22
CA SER A 786 -30.17 28.52 24.49
C SER A 786 -31.42 28.89 23.71
N PHE A 787 -32.22 27.88 23.38
CA PHE A 787 -33.50 28.03 22.69
C PHE A 787 -34.57 27.25 23.45
N ASN A 788 -35.68 27.90 23.82
CA ASN A 788 -36.73 27.39 24.71
C ASN A 788 -36.16 26.73 25.98
N ASN A 789 -35.20 27.40 26.62
CA ASN A 789 -34.48 26.95 27.82
C ASN A 789 -33.65 25.66 27.63
N LEU A 790 -33.45 25.18 26.40
CA LEU A 790 -32.54 24.09 26.08
C LEU A 790 -31.20 24.64 25.59
N PRO A 791 -30.05 24.16 26.12
CA PRO A 791 -28.74 24.65 25.71
C PRO A 791 -28.40 24.18 24.28
N ILE A 792 -27.93 25.12 23.45
CA ILE A 792 -27.27 24.84 22.18
C ILE A 792 -25.76 24.74 22.43
N ILE A 793 -25.17 25.76 23.08
CA ILE A 793 -23.76 25.72 23.49
C ILE A 793 -23.65 24.96 24.81
N LYS A 794 -22.71 24.01 24.91
CA LYS A 794 -22.40 23.32 26.16
C LYS A 794 -21.80 24.31 27.16
N GLU A 795 -22.23 24.23 28.42
CA GLU A 795 -21.70 25.07 29.49
C GLU A 795 -20.17 24.98 29.58
N GLY A 796 -19.51 26.12 29.77
CA GLY A 796 -18.05 26.24 29.81
C GLY A 796 -17.38 26.48 28.46
N TYR A 797 -18.11 26.39 27.34
CA TYR A 797 -17.59 26.62 25.99
C TYR A 797 -18.14 27.89 25.35
N GLN A 798 -17.56 28.27 24.21
CA GLN A 798 -17.90 29.48 23.47
C GLN A 798 -17.96 29.17 21.97
N LEU A 799 -18.68 29.98 21.19
CA LEU A 799 -18.54 30.02 19.73
C LEU A 799 -17.33 30.90 19.38
N ARG A 800 -16.28 30.31 18.79
CA ARG A 800 -14.97 30.96 18.59
C ARG A 800 -14.46 30.77 17.16
N PRO A 801 -13.62 31.68 16.64
CA PRO A 801 -12.88 31.45 15.39
C PRO A 801 -11.92 30.26 15.56
N ASN A 802 -11.71 29.51 14.48
CA ASN A 802 -10.79 28.38 14.43
C ASN A 802 -9.93 28.44 13.15
N PHE A 803 -8.62 28.58 13.33
CA PHE A 803 -7.64 28.65 12.24
C PHE A 803 -6.73 27.41 12.16
N TRP A 804 -6.98 26.41 13.00
CA TRP A 804 -6.10 25.25 13.19
C TRP A 804 -6.79 23.92 12.89
N ARG A 805 -5.98 22.93 12.54
CA ARG A 805 -6.37 21.51 12.45
C ARG A 805 -5.32 20.66 13.15
N ALA A 806 -5.72 19.48 13.63
CA ALA A 806 -4.75 18.51 14.14
C ALA A 806 -3.86 18.02 12.97
N PRO A 807 -2.53 18.14 13.05
CA PRO A 807 -1.67 17.78 11.92
C PRO A 807 -1.85 16.31 11.48
N ASN A 808 -2.06 16.08 10.18
CA ASN A 808 -1.95 14.75 9.60
C ASN A 808 -0.47 14.37 9.39
N ASP A 809 -0.21 13.12 8.96
CA ASP A 809 1.18 12.68 8.74
C ASP A 809 1.93 13.49 7.69
N ASN A 810 1.25 13.93 6.62
CA ASN A 810 1.83 14.81 5.61
C ASN A 810 2.17 16.20 6.18
N ASP A 811 1.32 16.76 7.04
CA ASP A 811 1.57 18.03 7.73
C ASP A 811 2.84 17.90 8.60
N PHE A 812 3.03 16.78 9.30
CA PHE A 812 4.27 16.49 10.03
C PHE A 812 5.48 16.37 9.10
N GLY A 813 5.33 15.67 7.98
CA GLY A 813 6.36 15.52 6.96
C GLY A 813 6.84 16.87 6.41
N ALA A 814 5.91 17.76 6.09
CA ALA A 814 6.18 19.12 5.63
C ALA A 814 6.48 20.12 6.77
N ASN A 815 6.55 19.64 8.01
CA ASN A 815 6.85 20.42 9.22
C ASN A 815 5.85 21.57 9.51
N LEU A 816 4.59 21.41 9.09
CA LEU A 816 3.54 22.44 9.17
C LEU A 816 3.09 22.72 10.60
N GLN A 817 3.17 21.74 11.50
CA GLN A 817 2.93 21.92 12.93
C GLN A 817 3.89 22.95 13.57
N ILE A 818 5.07 23.13 12.98
CA ILE A 818 6.04 24.14 13.40
C ILE A 818 5.88 25.42 12.58
N THR A 819 5.87 25.34 11.25
CA THR A 819 5.88 26.54 10.39
C THR A 819 4.56 27.31 10.42
N LEU A 820 3.43 26.65 10.71
CA LEU A 820 2.11 27.26 10.77
C LEU A 820 1.62 27.50 12.21
N LYS A 821 2.44 27.21 13.23
CA LYS A 821 2.08 27.31 14.66
C LYS A 821 1.46 28.66 15.06
N ALA A 822 1.87 29.75 14.41
CA ALA A 822 1.31 31.08 14.64
C ALA A 822 -0.22 31.14 14.48
N TRP A 823 -0.81 30.30 13.60
CA TRP A 823 -2.26 30.17 13.43
C TRP A 823 -2.94 29.41 14.59
N LYS A 824 -2.25 28.44 15.21
CA LYS A 824 -2.70 27.83 16.47
C LYS A 824 -2.73 28.87 17.59
N GLU A 825 -1.65 29.64 17.73
CA GLU A 825 -1.56 30.72 18.73
C GLU A 825 -2.63 31.81 18.50
N ALA A 826 -2.93 32.13 17.23
CA ALA A 826 -3.98 33.08 16.85
C ALA A 826 -5.39 32.55 17.19
N THR A 827 -5.61 31.24 17.08
CA THR A 827 -6.86 30.57 17.46
C THR A 827 -7.06 30.61 18.98
N GLU A 828 -6.01 30.32 19.74
CA GLU A 828 -6.08 30.22 21.20
C GLU A 828 -6.15 31.60 21.88
N ASN A 829 -5.42 32.60 21.35
CA ASN A 829 -5.17 33.89 22.02
C ASN A 829 -5.60 35.15 21.22
N PRO A 830 -6.83 35.24 20.70
CA PRO A 830 -7.31 36.46 20.06
C PRO A 830 -7.49 37.59 21.10
N THR A 831 -6.99 38.79 20.80
CA THR A 831 -7.10 39.95 21.71
C THR A 831 -8.25 40.86 21.29
N LEU A 832 -9.29 40.97 22.12
CA LEU A 832 -10.43 41.85 21.87
C LEU A 832 -10.01 43.34 21.92
N VAL A 833 -10.28 44.06 20.83
CA VAL A 833 -9.98 45.50 20.68
C VAL A 833 -11.23 46.34 20.93
N SER A 834 -12.35 45.96 20.31
CA SER A 834 -13.62 46.67 20.46
C SER A 834 -14.80 45.71 20.41
N TRP A 835 -15.81 45.98 21.22
CA TRP A 835 -17.07 45.25 21.21
C TRP A 835 -18.22 46.25 21.35
N ASN A 836 -19.14 46.27 20.39
CA ASN A 836 -20.30 47.17 20.38
C ASN A 836 -21.54 46.47 19.86
N TYR A 837 -22.71 46.89 20.34
CA TYR A 837 -24.00 46.40 19.83
C TYR A 837 -24.97 47.54 19.55
N SER A 838 -25.91 47.32 18.63
CA SER A 838 -27.02 48.23 18.34
C SER A 838 -28.30 47.44 18.02
N ALA A 839 -29.45 48.07 18.25
CA ALA A 839 -30.74 47.54 17.82
C ALA A 839 -31.16 48.20 16.51
N THR A 840 -31.69 47.41 15.57
CA THR A 840 -32.22 47.92 14.30
C THR A 840 -33.68 48.38 14.45
N LYS A 841 -34.20 49.11 13.45
CA LYS A 841 -35.62 49.54 13.43
C LYS A 841 -36.59 48.36 13.39
N ASP A 842 -36.17 47.22 12.84
CA ASP A 842 -36.91 45.97 12.77
C ASP A 842 -36.59 45.00 13.94
N ASN A 843 -36.12 45.51 15.08
CA ASN A 843 -35.90 44.73 16.31
C ASN A 843 -34.84 43.62 16.25
N LYS A 844 -33.86 43.71 15.34
CA LYS A 844 -32.68 42.84 15.35
C LYS A 844 -31.60 43.44 16.23
N ILE A 845 -30.71 42.61 16.75
CA ILE A 845 -29.49 43.04 17.42
C ILE A 845 -28.32 42.78 16.51
N LEU A 846 -27.52 43.82 16.27
CA LEU A 846 -26.24 43.74 15.59
C LEU A 846 -25.14 43.86 16.64
N VAL A 847 -24.20 42.92 16.66
CA VAL A 847 -22.99 42.96 17.49
C VAL A 847 -21.79 42.95 16.58
N LYS A 848 -20.83 43.84 16.83
CA LYS A 848 -19.54 43.86 16.15
C LYS A 848 -18.43 43.71 17.18
N ALA A 849 -17.57 42.72 16.97
CA ALA A 849 -16.38 42.46 17.77
C ALA A 849 -15.15 42.49 16.86
N THR A 850 -14.16 43.30 17.23
CA THR A 850 -12.90 43.43 16.50
C THR A 850 -11.76 42.91 17.37
N TYR A 851 -10.88 42.12 16.77
CA TYR A 851 -9.77 41.45 17.43
C TYR A 851 -8.47 41.74 16.70
N ASN A 852 -7.38 41.82 17.48
CA ASN A 852 -6.02 41.74 16.96
C ASN A 852 -5.50 40.31 17.14
N LEU A 853 -4.95 39.73 16.07
CA LEU A 853 -4.27 38.44 16.04
C LEU A 853 -2.77 38.69 15.85
N THR A 854 -2.10 39.02 16.95
CA THR A 854 -0.71 39.51 16.92
C THR A 854 0.27 38.49 16.32
N SER A 855 0.10 37.20 16.59
CA SER A 855 0.99 36.13 16.10
C SER A 855 1.06 36.04 14.57
N VAL A 856 0.03 36.53 13.89
CA VAL A 856 -0.13 36.49 12.42
C VAL A 856 -0.38 37.88 11.83
N SER A 857 -0.08 38.94 12.59
CA SER A 857 -0.24 40.36 12.17
C SER A 857 -1.56 40.63 11.43
N SER A 858 -2.67 40.18 12.01
CA SER A 858 -3.97 40.22 11.34
C SER A 858 -5.04 40.82 12.24
N THR A 859 -6.06 41.43 11.62
CA THR A 859 -7.28 41.87 12.30
C THR A 859 -8.42 40.92 11.95
N LEU A 860 -9.13 40.46 12.96
CA LEU A 860 -10.34 39.65 12.82
C LEU A 860 -11.55 40.48 13.23
N GLU A 861 -12.59 40.47 12.41
CA GLU A 861 -13.87 41.10 12.69
C GLU A 861 -14.99 40.05 12.66
N LEU A 862 -15.75 39.97 13.75
CA LEU A 862 -16.92 39.11 13.89
C LEU A 862 -18.15 39.99 14.00
N ASN A 863 -19.05 39.88 13.02
CA ASN A 863 -20.32 40.58 13.01
C ASN A 863 -21.44 39.57 13.23
N TYR A 864 -22.22 39.75 14.30
CA TYR A 864 -23.34 38.90 14.66
C TYR A 864 -24.65 39.66 14.44
N GLU A 865 -25.62 38.99 13.82
CA GLU A 865 -26.99 39.45 13.68
C GLU A 865 -27.92 38.45 14.37
N ILE A 866 -28.77 38.96 15.26
CA ILE A 866 -29.63 38.16 16.15
C ILE A 866 -31.06 38.67 16.08
N ASN A 867 -32.04 37.76 16.02
CA ASN A 867 -33.46 38.09 16.20
C ASN A 867 -34.09 37.39 17.42
N SER A 868 -35.32 37.76 17.76
CA SER A 868 -36.01 37.20 18.93
C SER A 868 -36.43 35.74 18.76
N ASN A 869 -36.35 35.17 17.55
CA ASN A 869 -36.54 33.74 17.31
C ASN A 869 -35.27 32.93 17.57
N GLY A 870 -34.18 33.59 18.00
CA GLY A 870 -32.93 32.93 18.27
C GLY A 870 -32.14 32.58 17.03
N GLU A 871 -32.48 33.09 15.84
CA GLU A 871 -31.60 32.96 14.68
C GLU A 871 -30.33 33.78 14.89
N LEU A 872 -29.19 33.21 14.50
CA LEU A 872 -27.87 33.82 14.63
C LEU A 872 -27.15 33.75 13.29
N ALA A 873 -26.90 34.90 12.68
CA ALA A 873 -26.02 35.00 11.52
C ALA A 873 -24.68 35.57 11.96
N VAL A 874 -23.59 34.98 11.50
CA VAL A 874 -22.22 35.35 11.84
C VAL A 874 -21.47 35.59 10.56
N LYS A 875 -20.93 36.79 10.42
CA LYS A 875 -19.99 37.13 9.35
C LYS A 875 -18.60 37.26 9.95
N GLU A 876 -17.71 36.37 9.52
CA GLU A 876 -16.31 36.37 9.90
C GLU A 876 -15.49 37.06 8.81
N GLN A 877 -14.62 38.01 9.19
CA GLN A 877 -13.73 38.70 8.26
C GLN A 877 -12.32 38.76 8.84
N LEU A 878 -11.36 38.14 8.15
CA LEU A 878 -9.95 38.18 8.49
C LEU A 878 -9.20 39.05 7.48
N ASN A 879 -8.51 40.07 7.99
CA ASN A 879 -7.66 40.97 7.21
C ASN A 879 -6.21 40.81 7.67
N ILE A 880 -5.39 40.28 6.78
CA ILE A 880 -3.99 40.03 7.02
C ILE A 880 -3.18 41.25 6.57
N ASP A 881 -2.21 41.71 7.36
CA ASP A 881 -1.32 42.81 6.97
C ASP A 881 -0.63 42.50 5.63
N LYS A 882 -0.91 43.33 4.63
CA LYS A 882 -0.40 43.18 3.26
C LYS A 882 1.12 43.38 3.17
N THR A 883 1.72 44.06 4.13
CA THR A 883 3.17 44.31 4.20
C THR A 883 3.95 43.16 4.83
N LYS A 884 3.25 42.16 5.40
CA LYS A 884 3.86 40.98 6.02
C LYS A 884 3.71 39.77 5.11
N GLU A 885 4.79 39.03 4.96
CA GLU A 885 4.73 37.64 4.51
C GLU A 885 4.08 36.82 5.63
N GLN A 886 3.03 36.06 5.30
CA GLN A 886 2.25 35.34 6.29
C GLN A 886 2.12 33.89 5.89
N PRO A 887 2.15 32.97 6.87
CA PRO A 887 2.10 31.54 6.62
C PRO A 887 0.75 31.16 6.03
N VAL A 888 0.73 30.09 5.23
CA VAL A 888 -0.49 29.49 4.70
C VAL A 888 -1.48 29.22 5.83
N LEU A 889 -2.75 29.53 5.61
CA LEU A 889 -3.79 29.31 6.60
C LEU A 889 -4.27 27.85 6.57
N PRO A 890 -4.17 27.07 7.67
CA PRO A 890 -4.63 25.68 7.69
C PRO A 890 -6.14 25.54 7.51
N ARG A 891 -6.90 26.41 8.17
CA ARG A 891 -8.37 26.41 8.23
C ARG A 891 -8.87 27.85 8.35
N PHE A 892 -10.03 28.15 7.76
CA PHE A 892 -10.76 29.39 8.02
C PHE A 892 -12.22 29.05 8.34
N GLY A 893 -12.62 29.23 9.60
CA GLY A 893 -13.93 28.83 10.10
C GLY A 893 -14.15 29.18 11.56
N MET A 894 -15.29 28.71 12.09
CA MET A 894 -15.61 28.82 13.52
C MET A 894 -15.94 27.44 14.13
N GLU A 895 -15.74 27.32 15.44
CA GLU A 895 -16.07 26.11 16.20
C GLU A 895 -17.13 26.43 17.26
N ILE A 896 -18.14 25.57 17.35
CA ILE A 896 -19.15 25.55 18.40
C ILE A 896 -19.14 24.19 19.10
N ILE A 897 -19.05 24.21 20.44
CA ILE A 897 -19.17 22.99 21.25
C ILE A 897 -20.59 22.89 21.79
N VAL A 898 -21.27 21.81 21.45
CA VAL A 898 -22.65 21.52 21.85
C VAL A 898 -22.68 20.29 22.79
N PRO A 899 -23.77 20.08 23.55
CA PRO A 899 -23.91 18.88 24.38
C PRO A 899 -23.74 17.58 23.57
N LYS A 900 -23.18 16.53 24.18
CA LYS A 900 -22.91 15.24 23.50
C LYS A 900 -24.15 14.65 22.81
N ASP A 901 -25.34 14.88 23.37
CA ASP A 901 -26.58 14.31 22.86
C ASP A 901 -26.99 14.86 21.47
N PHE A 902 -26.37 15.96 21.00
CA PHE A 902 -26.35 16.37 19.60
C PHE A 902 -25.50 15.39 18.79
N SER A 903 -26.10 14.24 18.54
CA SER A 903 -25.44 13.04 18.01
C SER A 903 -25.93 12.68 16.61
N ASN A 904 -27.00 13.33 16.11
CA ASN A 904 -27.54 13.08 14.76
C ASN A 904 -27.17 14.23 13.83
N MET A 905 -26.49 13.88 12.73
CA MET A 905 -26.01 14.79 11.69
C MET A 905 -26.69 14.47 10.35
N SER A 906 -27.35 15.47 9.77
CA SER A 906 -27.87 15.39 8.39
C SER A 906 -27.28 16.54 7.58
N TYR A 907 -26.83 16.31 6.36
CA TYR A 907 -26.28 17.39 5.53
C TYR A 907 -26.54 17.16 4.05
N TYR A 908 -26.58 18.25 3.28
CA TYR A 908 -26.57 18.20 1.83
C TYR A 908 -25.23 18.70 1.30
N GLY A 909 -24.39 17.80 0.81
CA GLY A 909 -23.01 18.10 0.38
C GLY A 909 -22.28 16.84 -0.05
N ARG A 910 -20.95 16.84 -0.09
CA ARG A 910 -20.18 15.65 -0.50
C ARG A 910 -20.06 14.61 0.62
N GLY A 911 -20.37 13.36 0.31
CA GLY A 911 -20.32 12.25 1.25
C GLY A 911 -20.48 10.86 0.58
N PRO A 912 -20.77 9.81 1.37
CA PRO A 912 -20.91 9.81 2.83
C PRO A 912 -19.57 9.76 3.60
N HIS A 913 -18.47 9.33 2.97
CA HIS A 913 -17.15 9.26 3.60
C HIS A 913 -16.51 10.65 3.75
N GLU A 914 -15.47 10.75 4.59
CA GLU A 914 -14.70 12.00 4.73
C GLU A 914 -14.01 12.40 3.42
N ASN A 915 -13.91 13.70 3.19
CA ASN A 915 -13.33 14.27 1.98
C ASN A 915 -12.72 15.66 2.24
N TYR A 916 -11.76 16.04 1.41
CA TYR A 916 -10.98 17.27 1.51
C TYR A 916 -10.89 17.95 0.15
N ILE A 917 -10.49 19.22 0.11
CA ILE A 917 -10.54 20.04 -1.12
C ILE A 917 -9.66 19.48 -2.26
N ASP A 918 -8.70 18.63 -1.94
CA ASP A 918 -7.82 17.93 -2.88
C ASP A 918 -8.12 16.42 -2.97
N ARG A 919 -9.12 15.91 -2.23
CA ARG A 919 -9.57 14.51 -2.18
C ARG A 919 -11.08 14.40 -2.00
N ASN A 920 -11.85 14.75 -3.03
CA ASN A 920 -13.31 14.73 -2.98
C ASN A 920 -13.99 14.28 -4.29
N TYR A 921 -13.24 13.73 -5.24
CA TYR A 921 -13.77 13.30 -6.53
C TYR A 921 -14.72 12.10 -6.39
N SER A 922 -14.39 11.16 -5.50
CA SER A 922 -15.22 9.99 -5.17
C SER A 922 -16.47 10.31 -4.35
N SER A 923 -16.53 11.49 -3.72
CA SER A 923 -17.63 11.88 -2.83
C SER A 923 -18.69 12.63 -3.61
N GLN A 924 -19.89 12.05 -3.70
CA GLN A 924 -21.01 12.63 -4.43
C GLN A 924 -21.74 13.66 -3.59
N VAL A 925 -22.24 14.71 -4.23
CA VAL A 925 -23.20 15.65 -3.65
C VAL A 925 -24.53 14.95 -3.46
N GLY A 926 -25.01 14.89 -2.21
CA GLY A 926 -26.27 14.22 -1.85
C GLY A 926 -26.69 14.54 -0.42
N ILE A 927 -27.88 14.09 -0.02
CA ILE A 927 -28.37 14.20 1.36
C ILE A 927 -27.92 12.96 2.13
N TYR A 928 -27.12 13.16 3.16
CA TYR A 928 -26.61 12.09 4.02
C TYR A 928 -27.12 12.27 5.44
N ASN A 929 -27.41 11.15 6.11
CA ASN A 929 -27.80 11.09 7.51
C ASN A 929 -26.85 10.12 8.21
N GLN A 930 -26.15 10.62 9.23
CA GLN A 930 -25.16 9.87 10.00
C GLN A 930 -25.19 10.32 11.45
N THR A 931 -24.60 9.54 12.34
CA THR A 931 -24.29 9.97 13.71
C THR A 931 -22.95 10.68 13.76
N VAL A 932 -22.71 11.45 14.82
CA VAL A 932 -21.43 12.09 15.10
C VAL A 932 -20.33 11.06 15.34
N SER A 933 -20.63 9.94 16.00
CA SER A 933 -19.68 8.83 16.17
C SER A 933 -19.26 8.20 14.83
N GLU A 934 -20.14 8.14 13.84
CA GLU A 934 -19.81 7.65 12.48
C GLU A 934 -18.94 8.63 11.67
N GLN A 935 -18.73 9.87 12.13
CA GLN A 935 -17.85 10.82 11.46
C GLN A 935 -16.37 10.59 11.76
N TYR A 936 -16.03 9.95 12.89
CA TYR A 936 -14.66 9.69 13.29
C TYR A 936 -14.08 8.50 12.52
N TYR A 937 -13.00 8.71 11.76
CA TYR A 937 -12.20 7.62 11.21
C TYR A 937 -10.96 7.36 12.08
N PRO A 938 -10.77 6.14 12.62
CA PRO A 938 -9.69 5.83 13.55
C PRO A 938 -8.37 5.50 12.82
N TYR A 939 -7.72 6.51 12.22
CA TYR A 939 -6.35 6.38 11.70
C TYR A 939 -5.40 5.89 12.79
N ILE A 940 -4.47 4.98 12.46
CA ILE A 940 -3.60 4.30 13.44
C ILE A 940 -2.98 5.29 14.44
N ARG A 941 -2.35 6.35 13.94
CA ARG A 941 -1.99 7.54 14.70
C ARG A 941 -3.15 8.56 14.64
N PRO A 942 -3.66 9.05 15.79
CA PRO A 942 -4.68 10.09 15.81
C PRO A 942 -4.30 11.36 15.04
N GLN A 943 -5.27 11.92 14.30
CA GLN A 943 -5.11 13.12 13.48
C GLN A 943 -6.46 13.68 12.99
N GLU A 944 -6.44 14.79 12.25
CA GLU A 944 -7.64 15.38 11.64
C GLU A 944 -8.39 14.36 10.75
N THR A 945 -9.72 14.30 10.95
CA THR A 945 -10.63 13.36 10.27
C THR A 945 -12.07 13.92 10.27
N GLY A 946 -12.93 13.37 9.41
CA GLY A 946 -14.38 13.58 9.44
C GLY A 946 -14.89 14.76 8.61
N ASN A 947 -14.00 15.47 7.91
CA ASN A 947 -14.37 16.64 7.12
C ASN A 947 -15.30 16.28 5.95
N LYS A 948 -16.28 17.15 5.66
CA LYS A 948 -17.13 17.12 4.46
C LYS A 948 -16.99 18.44 3.72
N THR A 949 -16.82 18.41 2.40
CA THR A 949 -16.74 19.59 1.54
C THR A 949 -18.03 19.84 0.75
N ASP A 950 -18.12 21.01 0.12
CA ASP A 950 -19.23 21.45 -0.73
C ASP A 950 -20.61 21.30 -0.04
N VAL A 951 -20.70 21.63 1.25
CA VAL A 951 -21.93 21.49 2.05
C VAL A 951 -22.82 22.72 1.88
N ARG A 952 -24.06 22.51 1.44
CA ARG A 952 -25.09 23.54 1.27
C ARG A 952 -25.74 23.90 2.59
N TRP A 953 -26.06 22.88 3.37
CA TRP A 953 -26.63 23.00 4.71
C TRP A 953 -26.27 21.79 5.55
N LEU A 954 -26.25 21.99 6.86
CA LEU A 954 -26.02 20.98 7.89
C LEU A 954 -27.11 21.10 8.95
N GLU A 955 -27.67 19.98 9.38
CA GLU A 955 -28.51 19.85 10.55
C GLU A 955 -27.80 18.99 11.60
N LEU A 956 -27.69 19.50 12.83
CA LEU A 956 -27.21 18.76 13.98
C LEU A 956 -28.30 18.75 15.05
N SER A 957 -28.63 17.58 15.58
CA SER A 957 -29.78 17.46 16.48
C SER A 957 -29.64 16.39 17.57
N ASN A 958 -30.34 16.65 18.66
CA ASN A 958 -30.66 15.66 19.70
C ASN A 958 -32.16 15.31 19.63
N ASN A 959 -32.71 14.71 20.69
CA ASN A 959 -34.12 14.32 20.75
C ASN A 959 -35.10 15.49 20.93
N LYS A 960 -34.62 16.69 21.27
CA LYS A 960 -35.47 17.85 21.63
C LYS A 960 -35.22 19.07 20.75
N LEU A 961 -33.99 19.26 20.31
CA LEU A 961 -33.52 20.44 19.62
C LEU A 961 -32.76 20.05 18.35
N LYS A 962 -32.94 20.87 17.32
CA LYS A 962 -32.18 20.83 16.07
C LYS A 962 -31.61 22.21 15.76
N ILE A 963 -30.35 22.26 15.37
CA ILE A 963 -29.73 23.44 14.77
C ILE A 963 -29.51 23.18 13.28
N THR A 964 -29.87 24.16 12.45
CA THR A 964 -29.59 24.15 11.00
C THR A 964 -28.55 25.21 10.71
N VAL A 965 -27.48 24.85 10.03
CA VAL A 965 -26.41 25.74 9.57
C VAL A 965 -26.52 25.90 8.05
N THR A 966 -26.57 27.15 7.60
CA THR A 966 -26.56 27.55 6.18
C THR A 966 -25.53 28.66 5.97
N SER A 967 -25.09 28.88 4.74
CA SER A 967 -24.05 29.88 4.43
C SER A 967 -24.31 30.55 3.08
N ASP A 968 -23.76 31.75 2.90
CA ASP A 968 -23.77 32.47 1.61
C ASP A 968 -22.90 31.81 0.53
N ASP A 969 -22.02 30.91 0.95
CA ASP A 969 -21.22 30.02 0.11
C ASP A 969 -21.29 28.56 0.61
N LEU A 970 -20.72 27.63 -0.14
CA LEU A 970 -20.58 26.24 0.29
C LEU A 970 -19.65 26.13 1.50
N LEU A 971 -20.05 25.30 2.47
CA LEU A 971 -19.34 25.03 3.71
C LEU A 971 -18.40 23.83 3.57
N ALA A 972 -17.36 23.82 4.39
CA ALA A 972 -16.78 22.58 4.90
C ALA A 972 -17.21 22.39 6.36
N VAL A 973 -17.51 21.15 6.76
CA VAL A 973 -17.99 20.86 8.12
C VAL A 973 -17.32 19.63 8.70
N THR A 974 -17.10 19.64 10.01
CA THR A 974 -16.63 18.49 10.79
C THR A 974 -17.39 18.45 12.10
N ALA A 975 -17.99 17.30 12.45
CA ALA A 975 -18.66 17.10 13.73
C ALA A 975 -18.09 15.87 14.43
N LEU A 976 -17.52 16.03 15.63
CA LEU A 976 -16.84 14.94 16.36
C LEU A 976 -17.14 14.99 17.87
N HIS A 977 -17.10 13.85 18.54
CA HIS A 977 -17.07 13.77 20.01
C HIS A 977 -15.67 14.02 20.60
N TYR A 978 -14.79 14.64 19.84
CA TYR A 978 -13.40 14.93 20.18
C TYR A 978 -13.13 16.40 19.93
N LEU A 979 -12.28 16.99 20.76
CA LEU A 979 -11.70 18.30 20.48
C LEU A 979 -10.44 18.15 19.62
N THR A 980 -9.99 19.23 19.00
CA THR A 980 -8.81 19.21 18.14
C THR A 980 -7.56 18.74 18.90
N GLU A 981 -7.42 19.11 20.18
CA GLU A 981 -6.32 18.67 21.03
C GLU A 981 -6.31 17.17 21.35
N ASP A 982 -7.45 16.48 21.23
CA ASP A 982 -7.47 15.01 21.41
C ASP A 982 -6.74 14.31 20.24
N LEU A 983 -6.69 14.96 19.07
CA LEU A 983 -6.13 14.44 17.83
C LEU A 983 -4.75 15.04 17.47
N ASP A 984 -4.34 16.12 18.14
CA ASP A 984 -3.11 16.86 17.85
C ASP A 984 -1.95 16.38 18.74
N ASP A 985 -0.88 15.81 18.17
CA ASP A 985 0.32 15.37 18.92
C ASP A 985 1.22 16.56 19.33
N GLY A 986 0.94 17.77 18.84
CA GLY A 986 1.74 18.97 19.10
C GLY A 986 2.90 19.13 18.13
N LEU A 987 4.10 19.42 18.64
CA LEU A 987 5.25 19.81 17.80
C LEU A 987 5.98 18.62 17.16
N LYS A 988 5.81 17.43 17.74
CA LYS A 988 6.41 16.17 17.31
C LYS A 988 5.36 15.07 17.43
N LYS A 989 5.54 13.99 16.69
CA LYS A 989 4.70 12.80 16.83
C LYS A 989 4.93 12.16 18.20
N ASP A 990 3.84 11.92 18.91
CA ASP A 990 3.85 11.16 20.14
C ASP A 990 3.54 9.68 19.84
N GLN A 991 3.85 8.78 20.76
CA GLN A 991 3.51 7.36 20.64
C GLN A 991 2.05 7.13 21.06
N ARG A 992 1.09 7.55 20.22
CA ARG A 992 -0.36 7.49 20.51
C ARG A 992 -1.10 6.66 19.47
N HIS A 993 -2.14 5.96 19.93
CA HIS A 993 -2.93 5.06 19.10
C HIS A 993 -4.41 5.42 19.14
N ALA A 994 -5.12 5.25 18.01
CA ALA A 994 -6.57 5.49 17.93
C ALA A 994 -7.37 4.76 19.02
N ALA A 995 -6.97 3.53 19.34
CA ALA A 995 -7.64 2.69 20.34
C ALA A 995 -7.58 3.26 21.77
N GLU A 996 -6.67 4.20 22.04
CA GLU A 996 -6.54 4.86 23.34
C GLU A 996 -7.50 6.05 23.50
N LEU A 997 -8.04 6.57 22.39
CA LEU A 997 -8.95 7.72 22.41
C LEU A 997 -10.33 7.34 22.89
N LYS A 998 -10.91 8.20 23.75
CA LYS A 998 -12.27 8.05 24.28
C LYS A 998 -13.08 9.29 23.91
N GLU A 999 -14.29 9.06 23.40
CA GLU A 999 -15.23 10.15 23.13
C GLU A 999 -15.45 10.99 24.40
N ARG A 1000 -15.38 12.31 24.24
CA ARG A 1000 -15.70 13.26 25.31
C ARG A 1000 -17.22 13.39 25.48
N ASP A 1001 -17.63 13.97 26.61
CA ASP A 1001 -19.02 14.38 26.86
C ASP A 1001 -19.38 15.68 26.11
N LEU A 1002 -19.12 15.74 24.81
CA LEU A 1002 -19.44 16.90 23.96
C LEU A 1002 -19.56 16.49 22.49
N THR A 1003 -20.09 17.39 21.67
CA THR A 1003 -19.90 17.37 20.22
C THR A 1003 -19.23 18.69 19.82
N SER A 1004 -18.04 18.62 19.23
CA SER A 1004 -17.42 19.74 18.53
C SER A 1004 -17.98 19.80 17.11
N LEU A 1005 -18.50 20.96 16.72
CA LEU A 1005 -18.90 21.25 15.34
C LEU A 1005 -18.03 22.40 14.81
N LYS A 1006 -17.25 22.11 13.78
CA LYS A 1006 -16.50 23.09 12.97
C LYS A 1006 -17.34 23.47 11.75
N ILE A 1007 -17.55 24.78 11.58
CA ILE A 1007 -18.27 25.40 10.47
C ILE A 1007 -17.22 26.20 9.71
N ASP A 1008 -16.67 25.60 8.66
CA ASP A 1008 -15.55 26.15 7.92
C ASP A 1008 -16.02 26.75 6.59
N TYR A 1009 -15.40 27.85 6.18
CA TYR A 1009 -15.41 28.24 4.77
C TYR A 1009 -14.58 27.23 3.99
N LYS A 1010 -13.30 27.08 4.36
CA LYS A 1010 -12.34 26.18 3.71
C LYS A 1010 -11.28 25.69 4.69
N GLN A 1011 -10.71 24.54 4.35
CA GLN A 1011 -9.52 23.95 4.97
C GLN A 1011 -8.53 23.64 3.84
N MET A 1012 -7.22 23.81 4.08
CA MET A 1012 -6.20 23.43 3.09
C MET A 1012 -6.22 21.93 2.80
N GLY A 1013 -5.67 21.52 1.66
CA GLY A 1013 -5.61 20.12 1.25
C GLY A 1013 -4.88 19.20 2.24
N VAL A 1014 -5.06 17.88 2.10
CA VAL A 1014 -4.34 16.87 2.90
C VAL A 1014 -2.97 16.50 2.34
N GLY A 1015 -2.69 16.80 1.06
CA GLY A 1015 -1.39 16.47 0.45
C GLY A 1015 -1.24 14.99 0.11
N GLY A 1016 0.01 14.50 0.07
CA GLY A 1016 0.30 13.09 -0.23
C GLY A 1016 1.09 12.84 -1.52
N ILE A 1017 1.84 13.82 -2.02
CA ILE A 1017 2.89 13.54 -3.02
C ILE A 1017 3.94 12.65 -2.35
N ASP A 1018 4.47 13.12 -1.21
CA ASP A 1018 5.27 12.40 -0.23
C ASP A 1018 4.81 12.81 1.19
N SER A 1019 5.39 12.20 2.22
CA SER A 1019 5.10 12.52 3.64
C SER A 1019 6.36 12.92 4.43
N TRP A 1020 7.35 13.53 3.77
CA TRP A 1020 8.60 14.00 4.42
C TRP A 1020 9.04 15.40 3.98
N GLN A 1021 8.31 16.06 3.09
CA GLN A 1021 8.59 17.46 2.71
C GLN A 1021 7.45 18.13 1.94
N ALA A 1022 6.64 17.36 1.20
CA ALA A 1022 5.71 17.92 0.23
C ALA A 1022 4.52 18.60 0.89
N TRP A 1023 4.20 19.78 0.39
CA TRP A 1023 2.97 20.48 0.72
C TRP A 1023 1.83 19.98 -0.18
N PRO A 1024 0.55 20.19 0.20
CA PRO A 1024 -0.53 20.15 -0.77
C PRO A 1024 -0.20 21.07 -1.96
N MET A 1025 -0.62 20.66 -3.17
CA MET A 1025 -0.38 21.47 -4.36
C MET A 1025 -0.92 22.89 -4.17
N GLU A 1026 -0.24 23.88 -4.76
CA GLU A 1026 -0.49 25.31 -4.53
C GLU A 1026 -1.97 25.73 -4.65
N LYS A 1027 -2.72 25.14 -5.59
CA LYS A 1027 -4.16 25.40 -5.79
C LYS A 1027 -5.06 24.96 -4.62
N TYR A 1028 -4.54 24.16 -3.70
CA TYR A 1028 -5.22 23.67 -2.50
C TYR A 1028 -4.70 24.32 -1.21
N LEU A 1029 -3.90 25.39 -1.33
CA LEU A 1029 -3.41 26.17 -0.19
C LEU A 1029 -4.23 27.45 -0.02
N LEU A 1030 -4.41 27.87 1.23
CA LEU A 1030 -5.12 29.11 1.57
C LEU A 1030 -4.10 30.25 1.75
N ARG A 1031 -3.80 30.98 0.66
CA ARG A 1031 -2.84 32.12 0.63
C ARG A 1031 -3.45 33.52 0.52
N GLY A 1032 -4.78 33.63 0.55
CA GLY A 1032 -5.49 34.90 0.53
C GLY A 1032 -5.01 35.86 1.63
N LYS A 1033 -5.02 37.17 1.35
CA LYS A 1033 -4.75 38.23 2.33
C LYS A 1033 -6.01 38.74 3.03
N THR A 1034 -7.17 38.39 2.49
CA THR A 1034 -8.47 38.69 3.06
C THR A 1034 -9.34 37.46 2.91
N TYR A 1035 -9.97 37.05 4.00
CA TYR A 1035 -10.98 36.00 3.99
C TYR A 1035 -12.26 36.55 4.59
N GLN A 1036 -13.39 36.15 4.01
CA GLN A 1036 -14.69 36.40 4.60
C GLN A 1036 -15.65 35.28 4.23
N TYR A 1037 -16.52 34.91 5.16
CA TYR A 1037 -17.72 34.12 4.86
C TYR A 1037 -18.80 34.45 5.88
N GLN A 1038 -20.06 34.14 5.55
CA GLN A 1038 -21.19 34.36 6.44
C GLN A 1038 -22.05 33.11 6.55
N PHE A 1039 -22.27 32.65 7.77
CA PHE A 1039 -23.18 31.53 8.05
C PHE A 1039 -24.31 31.94 8.98
N LYS A 1040 -25.40 31.17 8.97
CA LYS A 1040 -26.58 31.33 9.81
C LYS A 1040 -26.90 30.02 10.53
N ILE A 1041 -27.05 30.09 11.85
CA ILE A 1041 -27.59 29.05 12.72
C ILE A 1041 -29.06 29.36 13.01
N THR A 1042 -29.93 28.42 12.67
CA THR A 1042 -31.38 28.48 12.95
C THR A 1042 -31.78 27.33 13.87
N PRO A 1043 -32.15 27.60 15.14
CA PRO A 1043 -32.61 26.58 16.07
C PRO A 1043 -34.11 26.27 15.89
N SER A 1044 -34.50 25.03 16.17
CA SER A 1044 -35.90 24.57 16.14
C SER A 1044 -36.13 23.44 17.15
N ILE A 1045 -37.35 23.36 17.69
CA ILE A 1045 -37.79 22.19 18.49
C ILE A 1045 -38.08 21.04 17.53
N LYS A 1046 -37.71 19.83 17.93
CA LYS A 1046 -37.94 18.60 17.19
C LYS A 1046 -39.30 17.97 17.49
#